data_AF-A0A8H3BFA0-F1
#
_entry.id   AF-A0A8H3BFA0-F1
#
_cell.length_a   1.000
_cell.length_b   1.000
_cell.length_c   1.000
_cell.angle_alpha   90.00
_cell.angle_beta   90.00
_cell.angle_gamma   90.00
#
_symmetry.space_group_name_H-M   'P 1'
#
loop_
_entity.id
_entity.type
_entity.pdbx_description
1 polymer ?
#
loop_
_entity_poly.entity_id
_entity_poly.type
_entity_poly.pdbx_seq_one_letter_code
_entity_poly.pdbx_strand_id
1 'polypeptide(L)'
;MHPPSFKSILGAFGFLGVVLAQSYVEPPTFLGQISKPIVPYTFRPTKVYSTNGTVTNAEGLVQPSGPSGRNGTFPPTTLSPNSSIILDFSLNVGGYPVFEFVPGASGDGANIRYTVSESLVALEPGVGDGVLYKGNPGALFRFEIIPVSGWGGRWIGTGIQGAQRFILIEHIAGTANVSINEVGFQATTDVTPISNLPGSFNSSDDYLNELWAAGARTVQLGCTSKGSLTPVWHVSAIGTLIESKNVAIHQKSQNWGQIDFSLSLYIVSGSALVVNKGSLATPFFIVTGNDGTTTFSRYGGSSIDLPSGAWTTGRWHKVKFSVRGDSNATMAVNIDGVEIGSIPYDDTSSDGPLALAAGTDSAILFKDLLVQDTNGTTLYFNSMTSQSASEDFATGTNYYDACFDGAKRDRVVWAGDFSIFGPTIFYSTANIEAVAGSMLLFTGVQDAQGQISSAVPANVIPSEVPTNDWEGGNFYSLIYAVSSANAWYEWYRYTGDTRFIRAWWPAIKRGIEYGVSFLDQETGLITVPELASLDFNHYDGPTPGTHIGANSIVVWALRNAALISNSLGDPVASRYRETANNIEKAVNERLFSNSTGAYILVDGNNTVGISQDGNSYAILSGIASASSAPSSARAVIEAMRSLNTPFGPLSFANTTRFLPIVSPYASGFHTWAAFEAGMDDDAISLMRTTWKNQTDVNNPWYTGMTWEFINGTTGEPYNPSYSSQAHGWGSAPTWQLSHYVLGVSPASPGYSTWSFAPRTVNLRFANGRVPTPWGTIFAAWEDNGSTFDMRITAPAGTNGTIVIPGAANKTVAVNGVDVHISGNATLPEGITWAGAEGDAYRVNVTSGTSIFTISAS
;
A
#
# COMPACT_ATOMS: atom_id res chain seq x y z
N MET A 1 -48.55 55.06 31.53
CA MET A 1 -49.79 54.24 31.54
C MET A 1 -49.38 52.77 31.49
N HIS A 2 -49.87 51.95 32.42
CA HIS A 2 -50.05 50.49 32.27
C HIS A 2 -51.58 50.24 32.19
N PRO A 3 -52.10 49.02 31.93
CA PRO A 3 -51.51 47.73 31.48
C PRO A 3 -52.00 47.40 30.03
N PRO A 4 -52.15 46.14 29.49
CA PRO A 4 -51.81 44.75 29.94
C PRO A 4 -50.76 44.04 29.05
N SER A 5 -49.99 43.02 29.47
CA SER A 5 -50.29 41.66 30.02
C SER A 5 -50.71 40.63 28.93
N PHE A 6 -50.29 39.36 28.93
CA PHE A 6 -49.45 38.54 29.84
C PHE A 6 -49.08 37.19 29.16
N LYS A 7 -47.87 36.63 29.39
CA LYS A 7 -47.42 35.19 29.49
C LYS A 7 -47.97 34.12 28.48
N SER A 8 -47.39 32.94 28.22
CA SER A 8 -46.38 32.04 28.84
C SER A 8 -46.01 30.95 27.80
N ILE A 9 -45.05 29.99 27.91
CA ILE A 9 -43.79 29.72 28.66
C ILE A 9 -43.17 28.43 28.02
N LEU A 10 -41.88 28.13 28.24
CA LEU A 10 -41.08 26.95 27.76
C LEU A 10 -40.68 26.96 26.26
N GLY A 11 -39.43 26.67 25.84
CA GLY A 11 -38.16 26.51 26.57
C GLY A 11 -37.51 25.13 26.42
N ALA A 12 -36.58 24.98 25.48
CA ALA A 12 -35.51 23.96 25.49
C ALA A 12 -34.37 24.34 24.52
N PHE A 13 -33.15 23.99 24.92
CA PHE A 13 -31.87 24.08 24.19
C PHE A 13 -31.92 23.31 22.84
N GLY A 14 -31.10 23.60 21.82
CA GLY A 14 -29.94 24.49 21.79
C GLY A 14 -28.64 23.77 21.37
N PHE A 15 -28.62 23.16 20.18
CA PHE A 15 -27.41 22.65 19.54
C PHE A 15 -27.43 22.97 18.04
N LEU A 16 -26.82 24.11 17.68
CA LEU A 16 -26.41 24.40 16.31
C LEU A 16 -24.93 24.05 16.22
N GLY A 17 -24.64 22.81 15.82
CA GLY A 17 -23.29 22.39 15.50
C GLY A 17 -22.79 23.22 14.32
N VAL A 18 -21.85 24.13 14.56
CA VAL A 18 -21.15 24.84 13.49
C VAL A 18 -20.30 23.80 12.77
N VAL A 19 -20.74 23.40 11.58
CA VAL A 19 -19.87 22.69 10.63
C VAL A 19 -18.81 23.69 10.19
N LEU A 20 -17.73 23.76 10.96
CA LEU A 20 -16.46 24.24 10.45
C LEU A 20 -16.11 23.29 9.31
N ALA A 21 -16.17 23.79 8.07
CA ALA A 21 -15.52 23.12 6.96
C ALA A 21 -14.04 23.00 7.35
N GLN A 22 -13.59 21.79 7.71
CA GLN A 22 -12.20 21.52 8.03
C GLN A 22 -11.38 21.93 6.81
N SER A 23 -10.58 22.97 6.95
CA SER A 23 -9.67 23.41 5.90
C SER A 23 -8.65 22.30 5.69
N TYR A 24 -8.76 21.59 4.57
CA TYR A 24 -7.85 20.51 4.20
C TYR A 24 -6.39 20.97 4.37
N VAL A 25 -5.62 20.23 5.17
CA VAL A 25 -4.17 20.42 5.25
C VAL A 25 -3.56 19.78 4.03
N GLU A 26 -3.26 20.58 3.01
CA GLU A 26 -2.52 20.12 1.83
C GLU A 26 -1.11 19.66 2.26
N PRO A 27 -0.63 18.49 1.80
CA PRO A 27 0.75 18.10 2.01
C PRO A 27 1.71 19.10 1.35
N PRO A 28 2.93 19.28 1.89
CA PRO A 28 3.89 20.23 1.32
C PRO A 28 4.33 19.78 -0.08
N THR A 29 4.23 20.67 -1.07
CA THR A 29 4.78 20.44 -2.41
C THR A 29 6.30 20.46 -2.35
N PHE A 30 6.94 19.32 -2.59
CA PHE A 30 8.39 19.17 -2.61
C PHE A 30 8.88 18.97 -4.06
N LEU A 31 9.82 19.83 -4.46
CA LEU A 31 10.34 19.96 -5.83
C LEU A 31 9.31 20.53 -6.83
N GLY A 32 9.83 21.18 -7.87
CA GLY A 32 9.02 21.60 -9.02
C GLY A 32 8.59 20.36 -9.80
N GLN A 33 7.34 19.94 -9.59
CA GLN A 33 6.73 18.71 -10.10
C GLN A 33 7.24 18.26 -11.48
N ILE A 34 7.60 16.97 -11.59
CA ILE A 34 7.49 16.27 -12.88
C ILE A 34 6.08 16.55 -13.40
N SER A 35 5.95 16.89 -14.68
CA SER A 35 4.65 17.22 -15.28
C SER A 35 3.61 16.16 -14.92
N LYS A 36 2.56 16.57 -14.18
CA LYS A 36 1.39 15.70 -13.95
C LYS A 36 0.94 15.13 -15.30
N PRO A 37 0.85 13.80 -15.47
CA PRO A 37 0.45 13.22 -16.74
C PRO A 37 -1.03 13.54 -17.03
N ILE A 38 -1.28 14.67 -17.71
CA ILE A 38 -2.61 15.09 -18.18
C ILE A 38 -2.65 15.01 -19.71
N VAL A 39 -2.45 13.79 -20.20
CA VAL A 39 -3.01 13.24 -21.44
C VAL A 39 -3.25 11.76 -21.13
N PRO A 40 -4.39 11.13 -21.46
CA PRO A 40 -4.64 9.73 -21.11
C PRO A 40 -3.69 8.81 -21.91
N TYR A 41 -2.56 8.48 -21.29
CA TYR A 41 -1.66 7.44 -21.76
C TYR A 41 -2.33 6.08 -21.61
N THR A 42 -2.20 5.23 -22.63
CA THR A 42 -2.71 3.86 -22.61
C THR A 42 -1.52 2.91 -22.72
N PHE A 43 -1.37 2.01 -21.75
CA PHE A 43 -0.53 0.82 -21.91
C PHE A 43 -1.19 -0.08 -22.94
N ARG A 44 -0.45 -0.50 -23.97
CA ARG A 44 -0.93 -1.43 -25.01
C ARG A 44 -0.07 -2.70 -25.01
N PRO A 45 -0.63 -3.85 -25.44
CA PRO A 45 0.12 -5.09 -25.49
C PRO A 45 1.35 -4.99 -26.40
N THR A 46 2.38 -5.73 -26.03
CA THR A 46 3.69 -5.71 -26.72
C THR A 46 3.91 -6.91 -27.62
N LYS A 47 3.13 -7.98 -27.43
CA LYS A 47 3.22 -9.25 -28.17
C LYS A 47 1.85 -9.93 -28.19
N VAL A 48 1.55 -10.66 -29.27
CA VAL A 48 0.58 -11.75 -29.21
C VAL A 48 1.24 -12.94 -28.53
N TYR A 49 0.63 -13.48 -27.48
CA TYR A 49 1.12 -14.70 -26.84
C TYR A 49 0.58 -15.96 -27.53
N SER A 50 -0.73 -16.00 -27.78
CA SER A 50 -1.38 -17.10 -28.49
C SER A 50 -2.75 -16.71 -29.05
N THR A 51 -3.26 -17.51 -29.98
CA THR A 51 -4.62 -17.40 -30.54
C THR A 51 -5.28 -18.76 -30.58
N ASN A 52 -6.60 -18.81 -30.37
CA ASN A 52 -7.43 -20.00 -30.56
C ASN A 52 -8.61 -19.67 -31.50
N GLY A 53 -9.06 -20.64 -32.29
CA GLY A 53 -10.07 -20.42 -33.33
C GLY A 53 -9.55 -19.59 -34.51
N THR A 54 -10.42 -18.76 -35.10
CA THR A 54 -10.10 -17.92 -36.27
C THR A 54 -9.94 -16.46 -35.85
N VAL A 55 -8.69 -16.03 -35.72
CA VAL A 55 -8.29 -14.65 -35.44
C VAL A 55 -7.53 -14.09 -36.65
N THR A 56 -8.08 -13.07 -37.30
CA THR A 56 -7.46 -12.39 -38.45
C THR A 56 -6.66 -11.18 -37.97
N ASN A 57 -5.43 -11.03 -38.48
CA ASN A 57 -4.53 -9.90 -38.17
C ASN A 57 -4.23 -9.71 -36.68
N ALA A 58 -3.97 -10.79 -35.92
CA ALA A 58 -3.77 -10.77 -34.47
C ALA A 58 -2.82 -9.65 -33.95
N GLU A 59 -1.71 -9.42 -34.67
CA GLU A 59 -0.71 -8.37 -34.38
C GLU A 59 -1.26 -6.93 -34.45
N GLY A 60 -2.47 -6.72 -34.97
CA GLY A 60 -3.06 -5.38 -35.06
C GLY A 60 -3.32 -4.71 -33.71
N LEU A 61 -3.46 -5.50 -32.64
CA LEU A 61 -3.60 -5.05 -31.26
C LEU A 61 -2.27 -4.83 -30.53
N VAL A 62 -1.12 -5.07 -31.19
CA VAL A 62 0.22 -4.97 -30.60
C VAL A 62 0.87 -3.65 -30.97
N GLN A 63 1.52 -3.01 -30.00
CA GLN A 63 2.35 -1.82 -30.22
C GLN A 63 3.68 -1.90 -29.45
N PRO A 64 4.73 -1.15 -29.88
CA PRO A 64 5.99 -1.07 -29.16
C PRO A 64 5.82 -0.70 -27.68
N SER A 65 6.68 -1.25 -26.83
CA SER A 65 6.52 -1.19 -25.37
C SER A 65 6.46 0.22 -24.81
N GLY A 66 5.38 0.51 -24.09
CA GLY A 66 5.27 1.65 -23.20
C GLY A 66 3.89 2.31 -23.21
N PRO A 67 3.52 3.00 -22.12
CA PRO A 67 2.34 3.85 -22.08
C PRO A 67 2.50 4.98 -23.10
N SER A 68 1.58 5.07 -24.06
CA SER A 68 1.68 6.03 -25.17
C SER A 68 0.34 6.72 -25.46
N GLY A 69 0.40 7.98 -25.87
CA GLY A 69 -0.77 8.73 -26.35
C GLY A 69 -1.37 8.07 -27.60
N ARG A 70 -2.64 8.37 -27.91
CA ARG A 70 -3.35 7.76 -29.04
C ARG A 70 -2.98 8.43 -30.38
N ASN A 71 -1.76 8.19 -30.85
CA ASN A 71 -1.23 8.71 -32.10
C ASN A 71 -0.98 7.58 -33.11
N GLY A 72 -1.45 7.76 -34.36
CA GLY A 72 -1.24 6.81 -35.46
C GLY A 72 -2.50 6.05 -35.88
N THR A 73 -2.31 5.08 -36.77
CA THR A 73 -3.38 4.19 -37.27
C THR A 73 -3.41 2.88 -36.48
N PHE A 74 -4.60 2.47 -36.07
CA PHE A 74 -4.85 1.24 -35.33
C PHE A 74 -5.47 0.20 -36.27
N PRO A 75 -4.70 -0.78 -36.79
CA PRO A 75 -5.22 -1.79 -37.70
C PRO A 75 -6.07 -2.83 -36.94
N PRO A 76 -7.24 -3.23 -37.46
CA PRO A 76 -8.16 -4.10 -36.73
C PRO A 76 -7.65 -5.54 -36.63
N THR A 77 -7.84 -6.15 -35.46
CA THR A 77 -7.85 -7.61 -35.26
C THR A 77 -9.30 -8.10 -35.26
N THR A 78 -9.61 -9.14 -36.02
CA THR A 78 -10.98 -9.69 -36.15
C THR A 78 -11.07 -11.09 -35.54
N LEU A 79 -11.96 -11.27 -34.56
CA LEU A 79 -12.25 -12.53 -33.89
C LEU A 79 -13.57 -13.12 -34.44
N SER A 80 -13.52 -14.34 -34.96
CA SER A 80 -14.73 -15.10 -35.29
C SER A 80 -15.42 -15.63 -34.03
N PRO A 81 -16.70 -16.06 -34.06
CA PRO A 81 -17.36 -16.70 -32.92
C PRO A 81 -16.53 -17.85 -32.33
N ASN A 82 -16.52 -17.97 -31.00
CA ASN A 82 -15.74 -18.97 -30.24
C ASN A 82 -14.20 -18.90 -30.48
N SER A 83 -13.69 -17.76 -30.93
CA SER A 83 -12.25 -17.52 -31.08
C SER A 83 -11.72 -16.64 -29.94
N SER A 84 -10.43 -16.76 -29.63
CA SER A 84 -9.78 -15.99 -28.57
C SER A 84 -8.32 -15.65 -28.87
N ILE A 85 -7.81 -14.65 -28.15
CA ILE A 85 -6.42 -14.19 -28.24
C ILE A 85 -5.89 -13.86 -26.83
N ILE A 86 -4.66 -14.27 -26.54
CA ILE A 86 -3.91 -13.86 -25.34
C ILE A 86 -2.82 -12.87 -25.77
N LEU A 87 -2.74 -11.75 -25.07
CA LEU A 87 -1.81 -10.66 -25.34
C LEU A 87 -0.92 -10.40 -24.11
N ASP A 88 0.37 -10.11 -24.35
CA ASP A 88 1.40 -9.92 -23.32
C ASP A 88 1.95 -8.48 -23.33
N PHE A 89 1.88 -7.81 -22.19
CA PHE A 89 2.42 -6.45 -21.97
C PHE A 89 3.92 -6.44 -21.63
N SER A 90 4.56 -7.62 -21.58
CA SER A 90 5.96 -7.92 -21.16
C SER A 90 6.29 -7.62 -19.69
N LEU A 91 5.58 -6.69 -19.06
CA LEU A 91 5.65 -6.33 -17.65
C LEU A 91 4.23 -6.14 -17.12
N ASN A 92 4.05 -6.17 -15.80
CA ASN A 92 2.80 -5.73 -15.17
C ASN A 92 2.53 -4.25 -15.50
N VAL A 93 1.29 -3.96 -15.93
CA VAL A 93 0.75 -2.62 -16.16
C VAL A 93 -0.55 -2.44 -15.38
N GLY A 94 -1.08 -1.23 -15.28
CA GLY A 94 -2.30 -0.97 -14.52
C GLY A 94 -3.13 0.21 -15.01
N GLY A 95 -4.40 0.21 -14.62
CA GLY A 95 -5.36 1.25 -14.99
C GLY A 95 -6.76 0.71 -15.31
N TYR A 96 -7.54 1.55 -16.01
CA TYR A 96 -8.87 1.19 -16.51
C TYR A 96 -8.75 0.43 -17.84
N PRO A 97 -9.45 -0.70 -18.03
CA PRO A 97 -9.41 -1.46 -19.28
C PRO A 97 -10.06 -0.64 -20.41
N VAL A 98 -9.46 -0.70 -21.60
CA VAL A 98 -9.89 0.04 -22.80
C VAL A 98 -10.05 -0.95 -23.95
N PHE A 99 -11.14 -0.80 -24.70
CA PHE A 99 -11.39 -1.49 -25.96
C PHE A 99 -11.91 -0.50 -27.00
N GLU A 100 -11.49 -0.59 -28.26
CA GLU A 100 -12.10 0.14 -29.37
C GLU A 100 -12.61 -0.82 -30.45
N PHE A 101 -13.92 -0.84 -30.66
CA PHE A 101 -14.58 -1.70 -31.63
C PHE A 101 -14.81 -0.97 -32.96
N VAL A 102 -14.61 -1.68 -34.08
CA VAL A 102 -14.79 -1.13 -35.43
C VAL A 102 -16.29 -0.94 -35.75
N PRO A 103 -16.73 0.26 -36.16
CA PRO A 103 -18.11 0.50 -36.60
C PRO A 103 -18.50 -0.38 -37.79
N GLY A 104 -19.70 -0.96 -37.75
CA GLY A 104 -20.27 -1.77 -38.84
C GLY A 104 -19.61 -3.13 -39.05
N ALA A 105 -18.63 -3.52 -38.24
CA ALA A 105 -17.93 -4.81 -38.35
C ALA A 105 -18.54 -5.91 -37.45
N SER A 106 -19.32 -5.52 -36.45
CA SER A 106 -19.93 -6.42 -35.45
C SER A 106 -21.46 -6.44 -35.61
N GLY A 107 -22.07 -7.61 -35.43
CA GLY A 107 -23.53 -7.77 -35.48
C GLY A 107 -24.17 -7.70 -34.09
N ASP A 108 -25.47 -7.43 -34.04
CA ASP A 108 -26.23 -7.35 -32.79
C ASP A 108 -26.15 -8.67 -31.99
N GLY A 109 -25.93 -8.56 -30.68
CA GLY A 109 -25.81 -9.71 -29.77
C GLY A 109 -24.42 -10.35 -29.70
N ALA A 110 -23.39 -9.74 -30.29
CA ALA A 110 -22.01 -10.16 -30.08
C ALA A 110 -21.48 -9.71 -28.70
N ASN A 111 -20.90 -10.63 -27.94
CA ASN A 111 -20.30 -10.37 -26.63
C ASN A 111 -18.82 -10.78 -26.62
N ILE A 112 -17.96 -9.86 -26.16
CA ILE A 112 -16.57 -10.14 -25.82
C ILE A 112 -16.47 -10.32 -24.30
N ARG A 113 -15.74 -11.33 -23.84
CA ARG A 113 -15.21 -11.38 -22.47
C ARG A 113 -13.73 -11.05 -22.53
N TYR A 114 -13.25 -10.21 -21.62
CA TYR A 114 -11.82 -10.18 -21.32
C TYR A 114 -11.55 -10.82 -19.97
N THR A 115 -10.33 -11.31 -19.76
CA THR A 115 -9.87 -11.85 -18.47
C THR A 115 -8.40 -11.48 -18.29
N VAL A 116 -7.98 -11.10 -17.09
CA VAL A 116 -6.62 -10.57 -16.83
C VAL A 116 -5.87 -11.35 -15.75
N SER A 117 -4.54 -11.32 -15.84
CA SER A 117 -3.66 -11.80 -14.77
C SER A 117 -2.30 -11.09 -14.75
N GLU A 118 -1.64 -11.10 -13.60
CA GLU A 118 -0.25 -10.67 -13.42
C GLU A 118 0.75 -11.66 -14.05
N SER A 119 0.42 -12.96 -14.02
CA SER A 119 1.26 -14.04 -14.51
C SER A 119 0.45 -14.99 -15.38
N LEU A 120 1.08 -15.58 -16.41
CA LEU A 120 0.37 -16.45 -17.36
C LEU A 120 -0.17 -17.71 -16.68
N VAL A 121 0.55 -18.27 -15.72
CA VAL A 121 0.17 -19.50 -15.00
C VAL A 121 -1.13 -19.31 -14.20
N ALA A 122 -1.41 -18.08 -13.75
CA ALA A 122 -2.64 -17.73 -13.05
C ALA A 122 -3.78 -17.24 -13.96
N LEU A 123 -3.64 -17.31 -15.30
CA LEU A 123 -4.67 -16.85 -16.24
C LEU A 123 -5.77 -17.91 -16.45
N GLU A 124 -6.75 -17.96 -15.55
CA GLU A 124 -7.92 -18.84 -15.68
C GLU A 124 -9.06 -18.17 -16.48
N PRO A 125 -9.51 -18.72 -17.64
CA PRO A 125 -10.52 -18.07 -18.49
C PRO A 125 -11.86 -17.79 -17.79
N GLY A 126 -12.29 -16.53 -17.78
CA GLY A 126 -13.52 -16.09 -17.10
C GLY A 126 -13.43 -16.05 -15.57
N VAL A 127 -12.23 -16.18 -14.99
CA VAL A 127 -11.97 -16.03 -13.55
C VAL A 127 -10.84 -15.01 -13.33
N GLY A 128 -9.72 -15.18 -14.03
CA GLY A 128 -8.48 -14.42 -13.85
C GLY A 128 -7.67 -14.89 -12.64
N ASP A 129 -6.75 -14.07 -12.17
CA ASP A 129 -5.87 -14.38 -11.03
C ASP A 129 -6.35 -13.80 -9.68
N GLY A 130 -7.67 -13.78 -9.46
CA GLY A 130 -8.22 -13.58 -8.13
C GLY A 130 -9.65 -13.08 -8.02
N VAL A 131 -10.13 -13.02 -6.77
CA VAL A 131 -11.49 -12.65 -6.41
C VAL A 131 -11.52 -11.72 -5.19
N LEU A 132 -12.47 -10.77 -5.22
CA LEU A 132 -12.84 -9.84 -4.14
C LEU A 132 -11.76 -8.84 -3.70
N TYR A 133 -12.09 -7.55 -3.73
CA TYR A 133 -11.17 -6.46 -3.44
C TYR A 133 -11.66 -5.54 -2.33
N LYS A 134 -10.74 -5.13 -1.46
CA LYS A 134 -11.03 -4.29 -0.29
C LYS A 134 -11.21 -2.80 -0.64
N GLY A 135 -10.52 -2.29 -1.65
CA GLY A 135 -10.47 -0.86 -1.99
C GLY A 135 -11.38 -0.41 -3.14
N ASN A 136 -11.85 0.83 -3.03
CA ASN A 136 -12.40 1.61 -4.13
C ASN A 136 -11.23 2.35 -4.85
N PRO A 137 -11.25 2.54 -6.20
CA PRO A 137 -12.26 2.19 -7.19
C PRO A 137 -11.91 0.89 -7.98
N GLY A 138 -11.64 -0.20 -7.28
CA GLY A 138 -11.36 -1.49 -7.93
C GLY A 138 -12.54 -2.02 -8.74
N ALA A 139 -12.26 -2.61 -9.90
CA ALA A 139 -13.19 -3.55 -10.53
C ALA A 139 -13.33 -4.79 -9.64
N LEU A 140 -14.56 -5.29 -9.42
CA LEU A 140 -14.86 -6.40 -8.51
C LEU A 140 -14.29 -7.76 -8.99
N PHE A 141 -14.12 -7.92 -10.29
CA PHE A 141 -13.71 -9.16 -10.96
C PHE A 141 -12.53 -8.93 -11.90
N ARG A 142 -11.72 -9.98 -12.13
CA ARG A 142 -10.62 -10.01 -13.09
C ARG A 142 -11.05 -10.38 -14.51
N PHE A 143 -12.34 -10.23 -14.79
CA PHE A 143 -12.97 -10.36 -16.10
C PHE A 143 -14.17 -9.43 -16.15
N GLU A 144 -14.54 -8.95 -17.34
CA GLU A 144 -15.84 -8.33 -17.60
C GLU A 144 -16.37 -8.80 -18.96
N ILE A 145 -17.70 -8.79 -19.13
CA ILE A 145 -18.37 -9.09 -20.39
C ILE A 145 -18.82 -7.77 -21.02
N ILE A 146 -18.35 -7.51 -22.23
CA ILE A 146 -18.63 -6.31 -23.01
C ILE A 146 -19.62 -6.67 -24.13
N PRO A 147 -20.87 -6.19 -24.07
CA PRO A 147 -21.79 -6.29 -25.20
C PRO A 147 -21.34 -5.33 -26.32
N VAL A 148 -21.11 -5.87 -27.51
CA VAL A 148 -20.60 -5.11 -28.66
C VAL A 148 -21.77 -4.58 -29.48
N SER A 149 -21.85 -3.26 -29.64
CA SER A 149 -22.84 -2.64 -30.52
C SER A 149 -22.37 -2.62 -31.98
N GLY A 150 -23.30 -2.72 -32.93
CA GLY A 150 -22.99 -2.60 -34.37
C GLY A 150 -22.45 -1.22 -34.79
N TRP A 151 -22.60 -0.19 -33.95
CA TRP A 151 -22.01 1.13 -34.16
C TRP A 151 -20.52 1.20 -33.78
N GLY A 152 -19.99 0.17 -33.11
CA GLY A 152 -18.62 0.15 -32.61
C GLY A 152 -18.39 1.18 -31.50
N GLY A 153 -17.17 1.71 -31.43
CA GLY A 153 -16.78 2.78 -30.51
C GLY A 153 -15.78 2.36 -29.43
N ARG A 154 -15.28 3.35 -28.67
CA ARG A 154 -14.32 3.13 -27.57
C ARG A 154 -15.07 2.93 -26.25
N TRP A 155 -14.89 1.75 -25.67
CA TRP A 155 -15.35 1.36 -24.34
C TRP A 155 -14.21 1.54 -23.32
N ILE A 156 -14.55 1.97 -22.12
CA ILE A 156 -13.63 2.09 -20.97
C ILE A 156 -14.35 1.46 -19.78
N GLY A 157 -13.72 0.53 -19.07
CA GLY A 157 -14.29 -0.08 -17.87
C GLY A 157 -14.40 0.91 -16.72
N THR A 158 -15.45 0.80 -15.91
CA THR A 158 -15.73 1.73 -14.79
C THR A 158 -14.97 1.39 -13.50
N GLY A 159 -14.12 0.36 -13.50
CA GLY A 159 -13.23 0.01 -12.38
C GLY A 159 -11.79 -0.19 -12.83
N ILE A 160 -10.83 0.13 -11.97
CA ILE A 160 -9.41 -0.17 -12.22
C ILE A 160 -9.24 -1.68 -12.08
N GLN A 161 -8.62 -2.35 -13.06
CA GLN A 161 -8.43 -3.82 -13.00
C GLN A 161 -7.31 -4.24 -12.04
N GLY A 162 -6.34 -3.36 -11.80
CA GLY A 162 -5.20 -3.55 -10.91
C GLY A 162 -3.90 -3.65 -11.70
N ALA A 163 -2.94 -4.44 -11.20
CA ALA A 163 -1.78 -4.89 -11.96
C ALA A 163 -2.14 -6.11 -12.83
N GLN A 164 -1.71 -6.11 -14.08
CA GLN A 164 -1.78 -7.28 -14.97
C GLN A 164 -0.71 -7.20 -16.06
N ARG A 165 -0.17 -8.35 -16.45
CA ARG A 165 0.75 -8.51 -17.59
C ARG A 165 0.06 -9.18 -18.78
N PHE A 166 -0.98 -9.98 -18.54
CA PHE A 166 -1.68 -10.74 -19.57
C PHE A 166 -3.15 -10.35 -19.63
N ILE A 167 -3.68 -10.33 -20.86
CA ILE A 167 -5.13 -10.25 -21.12
C ILE A 167 -5.52 -11.33 -22.13
N LEU A 168 -6.48 -12.15 -21.75
CA LEU A 168 -7.23 -13.04 -22.62
C LEU A 168 -8.47 -12.28 -23.11
N ILE A 169 -8.77 -12.36 -24.41
CA ILE A 169 -9.95 -11.78 -25.04
C ILE A 169 -10.67 -12.90 -25.78
N GLU A 170 -11.94 -13.14 -25.48
CA GLU A 170 -12.76 -14.24 -26.00
C GLU A 170 -14.05 -13.71 -26.62
N HIS A 171 -14.42 -14.23 -27.79
CA HIS A 171 -15.72 -13.98 -28.39
C HIS A 171 -16.70 -15.08 -27.96
N ILE A 172 -17.49 -14.78 -26.91
CA ILE A 172 -18.25 -15.77 -26.13
C ILE A 172 -19.72 -15.94 -26.54
N ALA A 173 -20.31 -14.98 -27.26
CA ALA A 173 -21.65 -15.08 -27.81
C ALA A 173 -21.79 -14.20 -29.06
N GLY A 174 -22.74 -14.53 -29.93
CA GLY A 174 -22.95 -13.87 -31.23
C GLY A 174 -22.58 -14.76 -32.42
N THR A 175 -23.02 -14.37 -33.61
CA THR A 175 -22.74 -15.09 -34.88
C THR A 175 -21.93 -14.28 -35.88
N ALA A 176 -21.89 -12.95 -35.72
CA ALA A 176 -21.07 -12.05 -36.51
C ALA A 176 -19.69 -11.87 -35.88
N ASN A 177 -18.64 -11.76 -36.69
CA ASN A 177 -17.29 -11.47 -36.21
C ASN A 177 -17.25 -10.18 -35.38
N VAL A 178 -16.29 -10.07 -34.46
CA VAL A 178 -15.99 -8.81 -33.74
C VAL A 178 -14.63 -8.30 -34.20
N SER A 179 -14.54 -7.01 -34.54
CA SER A 179 -13.26 -6.38 -34.91
C SER A 179 -12.87 -5.29 -33.90
N ILE A 180 -11.62 -5.34 -33.44
CA ILE A 180 -11.07 -4.50 -32.37
C ILE A 180 -9.84 -3.77 -32.92
N ASN A 181 -9.79 -2.44 -32.78
CA ASN A 181 -8.67 -1.58 -33.18
C ASN A 181 -7.67 -1.35 -32.04
N GLU A 182 -8.16 -1.18 -30.81
CA GLU A 182 -7.35 -0.88 -29.64
C GLU A 182 -7.78 -1.78 -28.48
N VAL A 183 -6.80 -2.31 -27.75
CA VAL A 183 -6.99 -2.86 -26.40
C VAL A 183 -5.85 -2.39 -25.52
N GLY A 184 -6.10 -2.16 -24.23
CA GLY A 184 -5.08 -1.69 -23.31
C GLY A 184 -5.61 -1.30 -21.94
N PHE A 185 -4.77 -0.62 -21.17
CA PHE A 185 -5.12 -0.04 -19.88
C PHE A 185 -4.78 1.45 -19.86
N GLN A 186 -5.79 2.30 -19.63
CA GLN A 186 -5.59 3.74 -19.45
C GLN A 186 -5.02 3.99 -18.05
N ALA A 187 -3.80 4.51 -18.00
CA ALA A 187 -3.00 4.62 -16.78
C ALA A 187 -3.67 5.53 -15.73
N THR A 188 -3.52 5.17 -14.45
CA THR A 188 -3.99 5.92 -13.27
C THR A 188 -2.86 6.34 -12.32
N THR A 189 -1.63 6.06 -12.72
CA THR A 189 -0.40 6.29 -11.95
C THR A 189 0.64 6.98 -12.83
N ASP A 190 1.80 7.32 -12.26
CA ASP A 190 2.93 7.80 -13.07
C ASP A 190 3.37 6.73 -14.09
N VAL A 191 3.83 7.22 -15.24
CA VAL A 191 4.20 6.45 -16.44
C VAL A 191 5.62 6.79 -16.92
N THR A 192 6.37 7.57 -16.14
CA THR A 192 7.74 7.99 -16.44
C THR A 192 8.66 6.76 -16.61
N PRO A 193 9.36 6.60 -17.74
CA PRO A 193 10.27 5.47 -17.94
C PRO A 193 11.34 5.39 -16.83
N ILE A 194 11.73 4.18 -16.42
CA ILE A 194 12.65 3.97 -15.28
C ILE A 194 14.00 4.69 -15.46
N SER A 195 14.51 4.78 -16.69
CA SER A 195 15.72 5.56 -17.01
C SER A 195 15.62 7.06 -16.71
N ASN A 196 14.38 7.57 -16.62
CA ASN A 196 14.04 8.99 -16.51
C ASN A 196 13.46 9.35 -15.14
N LEU A 197 13.35 8.40 -14.20
CA LEU A 197 12.95 8.68 -12.82
C LEU A 197 13.93 9.64 -12.11
N PRO A 198 13.48 10.40 -11.09
CA PRO A 198 14.35 11.28 -10.31
C PRO A 198 15.55 10.56 -9.69
N GLY A 199 15.34 9.36 -9.15
CA GLY A 199 16.39 8.46 -8.70
C GLY A 199 16.83 7.47 -9.77
N SER A 200 18.09 7.01 -9.68
CA SER A 200 18.57 5.87 -10.47
C SER A 200 19.72 5.15 -9.77
N PHE A 201 19.85 3.85 -10.03
CA PHE A 201 21.01 3.03 -9.67
C PHE A 201 21.45 2.22 -10.89
N ASN A 202 22.76 2.04 -11.04
CA ASN A 202 23.39 1.26 -12.09
C ASN A 202 24.77 0.78 -11.59
N SER A 203 25.13 -0.47 -11.85
CA SER A 203 26.31 -1.12 -11.31
C SER A 203 26.92 -2.11 -12.31
N SER A 204 28.07 -2.68 -11.97
CA SER A 204 28.68 -3.77 -12.75
C SER A 204 27.93 -5.10 -12.70
N ASP A 205 26.77 -5.18 -12.04
CA ASP A 205 25.97 -6.39 -11.89
C ASP A 205 24.53 -6.15 -12.39
N ASP A 206 24.19 -6.77 -13.52
CA ASP A 206 22.89 -6.61 -14.18
C ASP A 206 21.71 -7.15 -13.35
N TYR A 207 21.95 -8.12 -12.45
CA TYR A 207 20.91 -8.62 -11.55
C TYR A 207 20.53 -7.56 -10.52
N LEU A 208 21.52 -6.88 -9.91
CA LEU A 208 21.24 -5.78 -8.97
C LEU A 208 20.59 -4.58 -9.68
N ASN A 209 20.97 -4.33 -10.94
CA ASN A 209 20.37 -3.27 -11.76
C ASN A 209 18.86 -3.53 -12.04
N GLU A 210 18.49 -4.76 -12.44
CA GLU A 210 17.10 -5.13 -12.67
C GLU A 210 16.31 -5.29 -11.36
N LEU A 211 16.94 -5.75 -10.27
CA LEU A 211 16.31 -5.81 -8.95
C LEU A 211 15.94 -4.41 -8.42
N TRP A 212 16.81 -3.42 -8.62
CA TRP A 212 16.49 -2.02 -8.34
C TRP A 212 15.33 -1.52 -9.21
N ALA A 213 15.36 -1.83 -10.51
CA ALA A 213 14.31 -1.42 -11.43
C ALA A 213 12.95 -2.05 -11.10
N ALA A 214 12.91 -3.30 -10.63
CA ALA A 214 11.69 -4.00 -10.25
C ALA A 214 10.95 -3.32 -9.09
N GLY A 215 11.66 -2.95 -8.01
CA GLY A 215 11.03 -2.24 -6.89
C GLY A 215 10.64 -0.81 -7.24
N ALA A 216 11.43 -0.11 -8.08
CA ALA A 216 11.06 1.21 -8.61
C ALA A 216 9.77 1.16 -9.46
N ARG A 217 9.65 0.19 -10.38
CA ARG A 217 8.41 -0.04 -11.15
C ARG A 217 7.22 -0.38 -10.25
N THR A 218 7.45 -1.14 -9.19
CA THR A 218 6.39 -1.58 -8.26
C THR A 218 5.78 -0.41 -7.51
N VAL A 219 6.60 0.47 -6.92
CA VAL A 219 6.05 1.66 -6.23
C VAL A 219 5.45 2.67 -7.20
N GLN A 220 6.00 2.80 -8.42
CA GLN A 220 5.41 3.66 -9.45
C GLN A 220 4.00 3.20 -9.82
N LEU A 221 3.77 1.89 -9.96
CA LEU A 221 2.46 1.31 -10.24
C LEU A 221 1.50 1.34 -9.03
N GLY A 222 2.04 1.46 -7.81
CA GLY A 222 1.27 1.54 -6.57
C GLY A 222 0.83 2.95 -6.14
N CYS A 223 1.38 4.01 -6.75
CA CYS A 223 1.14 5.40 -6.32
C CYS A 223 0.24 6.20 -7.29
N THR A 224 -0.86 6.73 -6.75
CA THR A 224 -1.88 7.54 -7.43
C THR A 224 -1.72 9.02 -7.13
N SER A 225 -1.96 9.88 -8.13
CA SER A 225 -2.00 11.34 -7.92
C SER A 225 -3.36 11.80 -7.44
N LYS A 226 -3.40 12.89 -6.66
CA LYS A 226 -4.62 13.55 -6.16
C LYS A 226 -5.64 13.77 -7.30
N GLY A 227 -6.87 13.30 -7.10
CA GLY A 227 -7.96 13.45 -8.05
C GLY A 227 -7.91 12.53 -9.28
N SER A 228 -7.01 11.55 -9.34
CA SER A 228 -6.86 10.65 -10.50
C SER A 228 -7.73 9.38 -10.43
N LEU A 229 -8.23 9.02 -9.25
CA LEU A 229 -9.20 7.94 -9.09
C LEU A 229 -10.60 8.41 -9.50
N THR A 230 -11.26 7.69 -10.40
CA THR A 230 -12.67 7.98 -10.77
C THR A 230 -13.59 7.60 -9.60
N PRO A 231 -14.59 8.43 -9.24
CA PRO A 231 -15.61 8.07 -8.26
C PRO A 231 -16.34 6.77 -8.64
N VAL A 232 -16.56 5.90 -7.65
CA VAL A 232 -17.28 4.62 -7.81
C VAL A 232 -18.79 4.82 -7.86
N TRP A 233 -19.27 5.91 -7.24
CA TRP A 233 -20.66 6.28 -7.19
C TRP A 233 -20.89 7.54 -8.03
N HIS A 234 -21.92 7.50 -8.89
CA HIS A 234 -22.29 8.65 -9.72
C HIS A 234 -23.45 9.41 -9.06
N VAL A 235 -23.10 10.37 -8.21
CA VAL A 235 -24.04 11.24 -7.50
C VAL A 235 -24.75 12.18 -8.47
N SER A 236 -26.08 12.30 -8.36
CA SER A 236 -26.87 13.24 -9.16
C SER A 236 -28.08 13.78 -8.40
N ALA A 237 -28.68 14.86 -8.92
CA ALA A 237 -29.93 15.41 -8.39
C ALA A 237 -31.12 14.43 -8.42
N ILE A 238 -31.04 13.34 -9.20
CA ILE A 238 -32.08 12.28 -9.25
C ILE A 238 -31.74 11.05 -8.40
N GLY A 239 -30.61 11.05 -7.69
CA GLY A 239 -30.12 9.96 -6.84
C GLY A 239 -28.66 9.61 -7.15
N THR A 240 -28.03 8.84 -6.27
CA THR A 240 -26.70 8.28 -6.50
C THR A 240 -26.84 6.97 -7.26
N LEU A 241 -26.30 6.90 -8.48
CA LEU A 241 -26.21 5.66 -9.23
C LEU A 241 -25.05 4.83 -8.69
N ILE A 242 -25.35 3.59 -8.32
CA ILE A 242 -24.40 2.57 -7.91
C ILE A 242 -24.51 1.41 -8.92
N GLU A 243 -23.38 1.05 -9.51
CA GLU A 243 -23.23 -0.09 -10.43
C GLU A 243 -22.58 -1.28 -9.71
N SER A 244 -22.45 -2.41 -10.41
CA SER A 244 -21.78 -3.62 -9.93
C SER A 244 -20.30 -3.35 -9.60
N LYS A 245 -20.01 -3.17 -8.31
CA LYS A 245 -18.71 -2.75 -7.75
C LYS A 245 -18.52 -3.34 -6.34
N ASN A 246 -17.35 -3.09 -5.75
CA ASN A 246 -17.08 -3.43 -4.36
C ASN A 246 -18.11 -2.78 -3.41
N VAL A 247 -18.35 -3.44 -2.28
CA VAL A 247 -19.29 -2.96 -1.25
C VAL A 247 -18.73 -1.69 -0.60
N ALA A 248 -19.46 -0.59 -0.71
CA ALA A 248 -19.05 0.69 -0.15
C ALA A 248 -19.53 0.83 1.31
N ILE A 249 -18.61 1.14 2.21
CA ILE A 249 -18.80 1.08 3.66
C ILE A 249 -18.97 2.50 4.22
N HIS A 250 -20.02 2.74 5.03
CA HIS A 250 -20.20 4.01 5.72
C HIS A 250 -19.14 4.17 6.81
N GLN A 251 -18.24 5.13 6.64
CA GLN A 251 -16.97 5.24 7.37
C GLN A 251 -17.14 5.47 8.88
N LYS A 252 -18.30 5.95 9.34
CA LYS A 252 -18.59 6.24 10.77
C LYS A 252 -19.81 5.49 11.31
N SER A 253 -20.01 4.25 10.89
CA SER A 253 -21.19 3.42 11.26
C SER A 253 -20.89 2.24 12.18
N GLN A 254 -19.64 2.06 12.62
CA GLN A 254 -19.19 0.86 13.35
C GLN A 254 -20.03 0.57 14.60
N ASN A 255 -20.31 1.61 15.39
CA ASN A 255 -21.00 1.53 16.68
C ASN A 255 -22.52 1.69 16.58
N TRP A 256 -23.10 1.71 15.38
CA TRP A 256 -24.56 1.72 15.24
C TRP A 256 -25.06 0.32 15.63
N GLY A 257 -25.65 0.16 16.81
CA GLY A 257 -26.16 -1.13 17.29
C GLY A 257 -27.46 -1.54 16.59
N GLN A 258 -28.51 -1.80 17.39
CA GLN A 258 -29.85 -2.05 16.86
C GLN A 258 -30.42 -0.79 16.22
N ILE A 259 -30.69 -0.85 14.90
CA ILE A 259 -31.12 0.29 14.09
C ILE A 259 -32.28 -0.06 13.17
N ASP A 260 -33.02 0.96 12.78
CA ASP A 260 -33.81 0.98 11.56
C ASP A 260 -33.06 1.79 10.50
N PHE A 261 -32.95 1.27 9.28
CA PHE A 261 -32.47 2.07 8.15
C PHE A 261 -33.37 1.90 6.94
N SER A 262 -33.67 3.01 6.26
CA SER A 262 -34.60 3.04 5.14
C SER A 262 -34.07 3.92 4.01
N LEU A 263 -34.44 3.57 2.78
CA LEU A 263 -33.99 4.22 1.55
C LEU A 263 -35.04 4.06 0.45
N SER A 264 -35.03 4.97 -0.51
CA SER A 264 -35.71 4.82 -1.80
C SER A 264 -34.71 4.38 -2.86
N LEU A 265 -35.06 3.39 -3.68
CA LEU A 265 -34.20 2.89 -4.74
C LEU A 265 -34.95 2.71 -6.07
N TYR A 266 -34.27 2.95 -7.19
CA TYR A 266 -34.80 2.72 -8.54
C TYR A 266 -33.85 1.79 -9.30
N ILE A 267 -34.33 0.59 -9.60
CA ILE A 267 -33.54 -0.46 -10.25
C ILE A 267 -33.52 -0.16 -11.76
N VAL A 268 -32.36 0.26 -12.28
CA VAL A 268 -32.17 0.62 -13.69
C VAL A 268 -32.00 -0.64 -14.54
N SER A 269 -31.14 -1.56 -14.08
CA SER A 269 -30.89 -2.85 -14.71
C SER A 269 -30.49 -3.90 -13.67
N GLY A 270 -30.60 -5.17 -14.04
CA GLY A 270 -30.38 -6.30 -13.13
C GLY A 270 -31.44 -6.36 -12.03
N SER A 271 -31.09 -6.98 -10.91
CA SER A 271 -32.00 -7.26 -9.79
C SER A 271 -31.30 -7.42 -8.44
N ALA A 272 -29.96 -7.30 -8.39
CA ALA A 272 -29.19 -7.61 -7.20
C ALA A 272 -28.90 -6.33 -6.38
N LEU A 273 -29.38 -6.29 -5.15
CA LEU A 273 -28.94 -5.36 -4.11
C LEU A 273 -28.04 -6.11 -3.12
N VAL A 274 -26.91 -5.50 -2.75
CA VAL A 274 -26.06 -5.94 -1.63
C VAL A 274 -26.19 -4.92 -0.51
N VAL A 275 -26.46 -5.38 0.70
CA VAL A 275 -26.51 -4.57 1.92
C VAL A 275 -25.77 -5.27 3.04
N ASN A 276 -24.98 -4.53 3.81
CA ASN A 276 -24.30 -5.05 4.98
C ASN A 276 -24.69 -4.25 6.22
N LYS A 277 -24.89 -4.95 7.34
CA LYS A 277 -24.75 -4.42 8.69
C LYS A 277 -24.13 -5.53 9.52
N GLY A 278 -23.05 -5.28 10.23
CA GLY A 278 -22.27 -6.34 10.90
C GLY A 278 -21.08 -6.83 10.05
N SER A 279 -20.77 -8.13 10.11
CA SER A 279 -19.61 -8.72 9.42
C SER A 279 -19.69 -8.64 7.89
N LEU A 280 -18.74 -7.92 7.27
CA LEU A 280 -18.57 -7.77 5.81
C LEU A 280 -18.33 -9.10 5.08
N ALA A 281 -17.92 -10.17 5.79
CA ALA A 281 -17.77 -11.50 5.21
C ALA A 281 -19.12 -12.22 4.98
N THR A 282 -20.20 -11.73 5.61
CA THR A 282 -21.54 -12.33 5.49
C THR A 282 -22.62 -11.28 5.19
N PRO A 283 -22.54 -10.60 4.03
CA PRO A 283 -23.51 -9.59 3.65
C PRO A 283 -24.90 -10.19 3.35
N PHE A 284 -25.88 -9.30 3.23
CA PHE A 284 -27.26 -9.60 2.90
C PHE A 284 -27.55 -9.18 1.45
N PHE A 285 -28.48 -9.88 0.82
CA PHE A 285 -28.81 -9.71 -0.59
C PHE A 285 -30.33 -9.65 -0.81
N ILE A 286 -30.76 -8.83 -1.77
CA ILE A 286 -32.04 -9.03 -2.46
C ILE A 286 -31.69 -9.34 -3.91
N VAL A 287 -32.01 -10.55 -4.40
CA VAL A 287 -31.62 -11.04 -5.72
C VAL A 287 -32.77 -11.82 -6.36
N THR A 288 -33.04 -11.55 -7.64
CA THR A 288 -33.89 -12.42 -8.48
C THR A 288 -33.04 -13.49 -9.14
N GLY A 289 -33.35 -14.76 -8.89
CA GLY A 289 -32.68 -15.92 -9.48
C GLY A 289 -33.10 -16.21 -10.92
N ASN A 290 -32.42 -17.16 -11.55
CA ASN A 290 -32.67 -17.57 -12.95
C ASN A 290 -34.04 -18.22 -13.17
N ASP A 291 -34.70 -18.68 -12.10
CA ASP A 291 -36.07 -19.19 -12.10
C ASP A 291 -37.13 -18.07 -11.99
N GLY A 292 -36.71 -16.82 -11.79
CA GLY A 292 -37.56 -15.66 -11.57
C GLY A 292 -37.97 -15.45 -10.11
N THR A 293 -37.58 -16.34 -9.18
CA THR A 293 -37.85 -16.17 -7.75
C THR A 293 -36.94 -15.08 -7.20
N THR A 294 -37.49 -14.11 -6.46
CA THR A 294 -36.67 -13.12 -5.75
C THR A 294 -36.60 -13.47 -4.28
N THR A 295 -35.40 -13.46 -3.71
CA THR A 295 -35.18 -13.78 -2.29
C THR A 295 -34.50 -12.64 -1.56
N PHE A 296 -34.79 -12.51 -0.27
CA PHE A 296 -33.95 -11.80 0.69
C PHE A 296 -33.16 -12.85 1.46
N SER A 297 -31.83 -12.81 1.34
CA SER A 297 -30.94 -13.87 1.82
C SER A 297 -29.67 -13.31 2.45
N ARG A 298 -29.03 -14.13 3.27
CA ARG A 298 -27.71 -13.86 3.86
C ARG A 298 -26.67 -14.76 3.19
N TYR A 299 -25.46 -14.25 2.97
CA TYR A 299 -24.37 -15.04 2.38
C TYR A 299 -24.12 -16.34 3.17
N GLY A 300 -24.31 -17.49 2.51
CA GLY A 300 -24.15 -18.81 3.12
C GLY A 300 -25.15 -19.16 4.24
N GLY A 301 -26.20 -18.36 4.44
CA GLY A 301 -27.12 -18.47 5.57
C GLY A 301 -28.59 -18.54 5.16
N SER A 302 -29.46 -18.08 6.05
CA SER A 302 -30.92 -18.11 5.87
C SER A 302 -31.42 -17.28 4.66
N SER A 303 -32.57 -17.67 4.10
CA SER A 303 -33.21 -17.02 2.95
C SER A 303 -34.74 -17.07 3.06
N ILE A 304 -35.41 -16.02 2.57
CA ILE A 304 -36.88 -15.94 2.44
C ILE A 304 -37.29 -15.43 1.06
N ASP A 305 -38.38 -15.96 0.52
CA ASP A 305 -38.92 -15.56 -0.78
C ASP A 305 -39.72 -14.25 -0.68
N LEU A 306 -39.55 -13.36 -1.65
CA LEU A 306 -40.37 -12.16 -1.81
C LEU A 306 -41.64 -12.50 -2.59
N PRO A 307 -42.78 -11.84 -2.31
CA PRO A 307 -43.98 -11.94 -3.14
C PRO A 307 -43.69 -11.56 -4.60
N SER A 308 -44.27 -12.30 -5.55
CA SER A 308 -44.13 -12.05 -6.99
C SER A 308 -44.45 -10.57 -7.33
N GLY A 309 -43.48 -9.87 -7.94
CA GLY A 309 -43.61 -8.46 -8.33
C GLY A 309 -43.33 -7.43 -7.22
N ALA A 310 -42.90 -7.87 -6.02
CA ALA A 310 -42.42 -6.98 -4.95
C ALA A 310 -41.10 -6.27 -5.31
N TRP A 311 -40.33 -6.82 -6.25
CA TRP A 311 -39.02 -6.33 -6.69
C TRP A 311 -38.97 -6.31 -8.23
N THR A 312 -38.81 -5.14 -8.85
CA THR A 312 -38.94 -4.98 -10.31
C THR A 312 -38.12 -3.81 -10.85
N THR A 313 -37.50 -3.99 -12.02
CA THR A 313 -36.81 -2.92 -12.77
C THR A 313 -37.76 -1.80 -13.21
N GLY A 314 -37.22 -0.59 -13.38
CA GLY A 314 -37.93 0.53 -14.01
C GLY A 314 -38.88 1.31 -13.10
N ARG A 315 -38.94 1.01 -11.80
CA ARG A 315 -39.75 1.74 -10.81
C ARG A 315 -38.97 2.07 -9.53
N TRP A 316 -39.47 3.04 -8.78
CA TRP A 316 -39.00 3.30 -7.41
C TRP A 316 -39.62 2.29 -6.44
N HIS A 317 -38.78 1.77 -5.56
CA HIS A 317 -39.14 1.00 -4.38
C HIS A 317 -38.75 1.77 -3.12
N LYS A 318 -39.53 1.64 -2.04
CA LYS A 318 -39.12 2.06 -0.69
C LYS A 318 -38.75 0.82 0.11
N VAL A 319 -37.54 0.77 0.63
CA VAL A 319 -37.06 -0.36 1.43
C VAL A 319 -36.70 0.12 2.82
N LYS A 320 -37.11 -0.64 3.83
CA LYS A 320 -36.69 -0.49 5.22
C LYS A 320 -36.14 -1.81 5.72
N PHE A 321 -34.97 -1.74 6.34
CA PHE A 321 -34.37 -2.82 7.10
C PHE A 321 -34.42 -2.49 8.59
N SER A 322 -34.63 -3.51 9.43
CA SER A 322 -34.66 -3.39 10.88
C SER A 322 -33.78 -4.46 11.51
N VAL A 323 -32.69 -4.04 12.16
CA VAL A 323 -31.76 -4.93 12.87
C VAL A 323 -32.14 -4.96 14.34
N ARG A 324 -32.35 -6.16 14.90
CA ARG A 324 -32.86 -6.37 16.27
C ARG A 324 -32.25 -7.59 16.94
N GLY A 325 -32.05 -7.49 18.25
CA GLY A 325 -31.43 -8.52 19.09
C GLY A 325 -29.90 -8.40 19.13
N ASP A 326 -29.31 -8.72 20.29
CA ASP A 326 -27.85 -8.61 20.49
C ASP A 326 -27.16 -9.92 20.08
N SER A 327 -27.34 -10.99 20.87
CA SER A 327 -26.73 -12.30 20.63
C SER A 327 -27.51 -13.25 19.71
N ASN A 328 -28.79 -12.95 19.45
CA ASN A 328 -29.62 -13.62 18.44
C ASN A 328 -30.14 -12.58 17.44
N ALA A 329 -29.21 -11.84 16.83
CA ALA A 329 -29.56 -10.75 15.94
C ALA A 329 -30.33 -11.25 14.70
N THR A 330 -31.27 -10.44 14.24
CA THR A 330 -32.05 -10.65 13.01
C THR A 330 -32.08 -9.36 12.19
N MET A 331 -32.14 -9.49 10.86
CA MET A 331 -32.48 -8.38 9.96
C MET A 331 -33.85 -8.66 9.36
N ALA A 332 -34.82 -7.80 9.66
CA ALA A 332 -36.12 -7.77 8.98
C ALA A 332 -36.08 -6.85 7.76
N VAL A 333 -36.86 -7.15 6.71
CA VAL A 333 -37.02 -6.29 5.54
C VAL A 333 -38.49 -6.02 5.22
N ASN A 334 -38.78 -4.74 4.92
CA ASN A 334 -40.06 -4.25 4.43
C ASN A 334 -39.83 -3.54 3.09
N ILE A 335 -40.68 -3.84 2.09
CA ILE A 335 -40.59 -3.29 0.73
C ILE A 335 -41.96 -2.74 0.34
N ASP A 336 -41.99 -1.48 -0.09
CA ASP A 336 -43.19 -0.74 -0.51
C ASP A 336 -44.32 -0.74 0.55
N GLY A 337 -43.94 -0.86 1.83
CA GLY A 337 -44.87 -0.93 2.97
C GLY A 337 -45.24 -2.36 3.39
N VAL A 338 -44.89 -3.38 2.61
CA VAL A 338 -45.15 -4.80 2.90
C VAL A 338 -43.99 -5.40 3.68
N GLU A 339 -44.28 -5.96 4.86
CA GLU A 339 -43.30 -6.74 5.62
C GLU A 339 -43.08 -8.09 4.93
N ILE A 340 -41.83 -8.38 4.55
CA ILE A 340 -41.46 -9.63 3.86
C ILE A 340 -41.16 -10.73 4.88
N GLY A 341 -40.44 -10.36 5.95
CA GLY A 341 -40.01 -11.24 7.02
C GLY A 341 -38.64 -10.83 7.57
N SER A 342 -38.05 -11.69 8.39
CA SER A 342 -36.70 -11.50 8.94
C SER A 342 -35.86 -12.76 8.80
N ILE A 343 -34.54 -12.57 8.70
CA ILE A 343 -33.56 -13.66 8.71
C ILE A 343 -32.53 -13.43 9.81
N PRO A 344 -32.05 -14.50 10.49
CA PRO A 344 -31.04 -14.43 11.53
C PRO A 344 -29.64 -14.10 11.01
N TYR A 345 -28.77 -13.70 11.93
CA TYR A 345 -27.33 -13.52 11.72
C TYR A 345 -26.51 -14.82 11.93
N ASP A 346 -27.16 -15.95 12.18
CA ASP A 346 -26.57 -17.29 12.39
C ASP A 346 -25.25 -17.25 13.19
N ASP A 347 -25.34 -16.90 14.48
CA ASP A 347 -24.24 -16.75 15.46
C ASP A 347 -23.14 -15.72 15.15
N THR A 348 -23.27 -14.92 14.08
CA THR A 348 -22.35 -13.79 13.81
C THR A 348 -22.84 -12.48 14.45
N SER A 349 -21.91 -11.57 14.76
CA SER A 349 -22.30 -10.27 15.32
C SER A 349 -22.99 -9.38 14.29
N SER A 350 -24.02 -8.68 14.76
CA SER A 350 -24.63 -7.55 14.03
C SER A 350 -23.93 -6.22 14.28
N ASP A 351 -22.99 -6.16 15.22
CA ASP A 351 -22.07 -5.02 15.41
C ASP A 351 -21.08 -4.96 14.24
N GLY A 352 -20.80 -3.76 13.75
CA GLY A 352 -20.08 -3.54 12.50
C GLY A 352 -20.82 -2.62 11.54
N PRO A 353 -20.19 -2.23 10.44
CA PRO A 353 -20.59 -1.05 9.67
C PRO A 353 -21.78 -1.31 8.73
N LEU A 354 -22.53 -0.25 8.44
CA LEU A 354 -23.50 -0.20 7.35
C LEU A 354 -22.76 -0.09 6.01
N ALA A 355 -23.13 -0.90 5.02
CA ALA A 355 -22.53 -0.85 3.69
C ALA A 355 -23.56 -1.15 2.58
N LEU A 356 -23.32 -0.65 1.36
CA LEU A 356 -24.24 -0.71 0.22
C LEU A 356 -23.48 -0.98 -1.10
N ALA A 357 -24.05 -1.82 -1.97
CA ALA A 357 -23.69 -1.90 -3.40
C ALA A 357 -24.85 -2.41 -4.26
N ALA A 358 -24.79 -2.18 -5.57
CA ALA A 358 -25.50 -3.03 -6.52
C ALA A 358 -24.70 -4.32 -6.74
N GLY A 359 -25.39 -5.46 -6.81
CA GLY A 359 -24.75 -6.76 -7.04
C GLY A 359 -24.36 -6.99 -8.50
N THR A 360 -24.05 -8.23 -8.86
CA THR A 360 -23.66 -8.63 -10.22
C THR A 360 -24.66 -8.11 -11.28
N ASP A 361 -24.12 -7.57 -12.37
CA ASP A 361 -24.85 -7.05 -13.55
C ASP A 361 -26.01 -6.08 -13.26
N SER A 362 -25.97 -5.43 -12.09
CA SER A 362 -27.04 -4.57 -11.60
C SER A 362 -26.62 -3.10 -11.49
N ALA A 363 -27.56 -2.20 -11.75
CA ALA A 363 -27.39 -0.76 -11.62
C ALA A 363 -28.62 -0.15 -10.95
N ILE A 364 -28.43 0.58 -9.86
CA ILE A 364 -29.51 1.06 -8.98
C ILE A 364 -29.24 2.51 -8.59
N LEU A 365 -30.25 3.38 -8.69
CA LEU A 365 -30.24 4.74 -8.14
C LEU A 365 -30.73 4.72 -6.70
N PHE A 366 -30.00 5.34 -5.77
CA PHE A 366 -30.31 5.40 -4.34
C PHE A 366 -30.71 6.82 -3.92
N LYS A 367 -31.64 6.94 -2.97
CA LYS A 367 -32.17 8.17 -2.38
C LYS A 367 -32.55 8.02 -0.92
N ASP A 368 -32.52 9.14 -0.20
CA ASP A 368 -33.17 9.33 1.11
C ASP A 368 -32.78 8.27 2.14
N LEU A 369 -31.48 8.02 2.32
CA LEU A 369 -30.97 7.10 3.34
C LEU A 369 -31.17 7.72 4.73
N LEU A 370 -32.11 7.17 5.49
CA LEU A 370 -32.42 7.54 6.86
C LEU A 370 -32.10 6.37 7.80
N VAL A 371 -31.30 6.63 8.84
CA VAL A 371 -30.95 5.67 9.90
C VAL A 371 -31.45 6.21 11.25
N GLN A 372 -32.14 5.36 12.01
CA GLN A 372 -32.73 5.68 13.29
C GLN A 372 -32.40 4.61 14.35
N ASP A 373 -32.34 5.03 15.62
CA ASP A 373 -32.30 4.10 16.75
C ASP A 373 -33.67 3.41 16.96
N THR A 374 -33.74 2.52 17.94
CA THR A 374 -34.99 1.81 18.31
C THR A 374 -36.08 2.71 18.91
N ASN A 375 -35.77 3.95 19.27
CA ASN A 375 -36.72 4.96 19.75
C ASN A 375 -37.23 5.88 18.61
N GLY A 376 -36.69 5.74 17.40
CA GLY A 376 -36.97 6.64 16.26
C GLY A 376 -36.11 7.90 16.23
N THR A 377 -35.09 8.04 17.09
CA THR A 377 -34.10 9.11 17.03
C THR A 377 -33.28 8.96 15.76
N THR A 378 -33.20 10.00 14.92
CA THR A 378 -32.32 9.98 13.75
C THR A 378 -30.85 9.96 14.17
N LEU A 379 -30.14 8.89 13.78
CA LEU A 379 -28.69 8.75 13.97
C LEU A 379 -27.93 9.32 12.76
N TYR A 380 -28.46 9.12 11.55
CA TYR A 380 -27.87 9.58 10.31
C TYR A 380 -28.96 9.82 9.26
N PHE A 381 -28.77 10.83 8.42
CA PHE A 381 -29.59 11.07 7.23
C PHE A 381 -28.74 11.65 6.12
N ASN A 382 -28.86 11.08 4.91
CA ASN A 382 -28.28 11.64 3.70
C ASN A 382 -29.27 11.47 2.53
N SER A 383 -29.49 12.53 1.76
CA SER A 383 -30.39 12.52 0.60
C SER A 383 -29.96 11.56 -0.50
N MET A 384 -28.68 11.16 -0.54
CA MET A 384 -28.03 10.49 -1.66
C MET A 384 -28.22 11.25 -2.99
N THR A 385 -28.23 12.60 -2.94
CA THR A 385 -28.27 13.49 -4.12
C THR A 385 -27.15 14.54 -4.13
N SER A 386 -26.28 14.50 -3.13
CA SER A 386 -25.17 15.43 -2.89
C SER A 386 -23.86 14.70 -2.63
N GLN A 387 -22.73 15.36 -2.89
CA GLN A 387 -21.39 14.75 -2.83
C GLN A 387 -21.07 14.12 -1.47
N SER A 388 -21.68 14.61 -0.39
CA SER A 388 -21.62 14.01 0.96
C SER A 388 -21.87 12.51 0.99
N ALA A 389 -22.74 11.97 0.12
CA ALA A 389 -22.96 10.52 0.04
C ALA A 389 -21.69 9.76 -0.36
N SER A 390 -20.84 10.34 -1.21
CA SER A 390 -19.55 9.75 -1.59
C SER A 390 -18.44 10.00 -0.57
N GLU A 391 -18.59 11.02 0.29
CA GLU A 391 -17.70 11.33 1.40
C GLU A 391 -17.92 10.34 2.56
N ASP A 392 -19.19 10.18 2.97
CA ASP A 392 -19.62 9.29 4.05
C ASP A 392 -19.29 7.80 3.79
N PHE A 393 -19.28 7.38 2.52
CA PHE A 393 -19.04 5.99 2.09
C PHE A 393 -17.66 5.74 1.45
N ALA A 394 -16.78 6.76 1.39
CA ALA A 394 -15.48 6.69 0.71
C ALA A 394 -15.55 6.15 -0.75
N THR A 395 -16.46 6.71 -1.55
CA THR A 395 -16.68 6.38 -2.98
C THR A 395 -16.39 7.52 -3.95
N GLY A 396 -15.92 8.66 -3.43
CA GLY A 396 -15.46 9.80 -4.22
C GLY A 396 -14.12 9.55 -4.94
N THR A 397 -13.44 10.62 -5.34
CA THR A 397 -12.04 10.55 -5.80
C THR A 397 -11.07 10.50 -4.60
N ASN A 398 -9.76 10.36 -4.84
CA ASN A 398 -8.74 10.49 -3.80
C ASN A 398 -8.40 11.96 -3.52
N TYR A 399 -8.48 12.36 -2.25
CA TYR A 399 -8.26 13.75 -1.81
C TYR A 399 -6.79 14.16 -1.72
N TYR A 400 -5.90 13.17 -1.68
CA TYR A 400 -4.45 13.32 -1.61
C TYR A 400 -3.78 12.45 -2.66
N ASP A 401 -2.55 12.79 -3.03
CA ASP A 401 -1.63 11.81 -3.61
C ASP A 401 -1.44 10.69 -2.58
N ALA A 402 -1.43 9.42 -3.00
CA ALA A 402 -1.40 8.28 -2.09
C ALA A 402 -0.71 7.07 -2.73
N CYS A 403 -0.12 6.19 -1.93
CA CYS A 403 0.41 4.91 -2.37
C CYS A 403 -0.29 3.75 -1.65
N PHE A 404 -0.57 2.69 -2.40
CA PHE A 404 -1.20 1.47 -1.92
C PHE A 404 -0.18 0.40 -1.52
N ASP A 405 -0.65 -0.63 -0.80
CA ASP A 405 0.04 -1.90 -0.56
C ASP A 405 0.66 -2.49 -1.83
N GLY A 406 -0.18 -2.62 -2.86
CA GLY A 406 0.15 -3.23 -4.13
C GLY A 406 -0.90 -2.88 -5.17
N ALA A 407 -0.56 -3.16 -6.42
CA ALA A 407 -1.37 -2.71 -7.54
C ALA A 407 -2.51 -3.68 -7.92
N LYS A 408 -2.45 -4.97 -7.55
CA LYS A 408 -3.57 -5.91 -7.80
C LYS A 408 -4.72 -5.75 -6.81
N ARG A 409 -4.55 -6.25 -5.57
CA ARG A 409 -5.70 -6.64 -4.73
C ARG A 409 -6.32 -5.49 -3.93
N ASP A 410 -5.78 -5.17 -2.76
CA ASP A 410 -6.49 -4.33 -1.81
C ASP A 410 -6.61 -2.92 -2.34
N ARG A 411 -5.49 -2.35 -2.83
CA ARG A 411 -5.42 -0.94 -3.22
C ARG A 411 -5.93 -0.04 -2.11
N VAL A 412 -5.43 -0.34 -0.92
CA VAL A 412 -5.69 0.39 0.31
C VAL A 412 -4.35 0.93 0.79
N VAL A 413 -4.36 2.09 1.42
CA VAL A 413 -3.15 2.64 2.02
C VAL A 413 -2.92 1.85 3.31
N TRP A 414 -1.88 1.02 3.39
CA TRP A 414 -1.58 0.14 4.54
C TRP A 414 -0.33 0.61 5.30
N ALA A 415 -0.42 0.70 6.64
CA ALA A 415 0.55 1.45 7.45
C ALA A 415 1.92 0.76 7.61
N GLY A 416 1.94 -0.57 7.70
CA GLY A 416 3.16 -1.39 7.81
C GLY A 416 4.12 -1.17 6.65
N ASP A 417 3.57 -1.23 5.43
CA ASP A 417 4.29 -1.23 4.16
C ASP A 417 5.17 0.01 3.94
N PHE A 418 4.77 1.18 4.46
CA PHE A 418 5.54 2.41 4.34
C PHE A 418 6.90 2.36 5.04
N SER A 419 7.07 1.47 6.02
CA SER A 419 8.37 1.22 6.66
C SER A 419 9.39 0.57 5.72
N ILE A 420 8.94 -0.01 4.60
CA ILE A 420 9.80 -0.53 3.53
C ILE A 420 9.75 0.35 2.29
N PHE A 421 8.56 0.64 1.75
CA PHE A 421 8.45 1.26 0.42
C PHE A 421 8.47 2.79 0.42
N GLY A 422 8.25 3.44 1.57
CA GLY A 422 8.45 4.89 1.72
C GLY A 422 9.88 5.29 1.32
N PRO A 423 10.92 4.66 1.90
CA PRO A 423 12.29 4.75 1.43
C PRO A 423 12.45 4.42 -0.07
N THR A 424 11.80 3.38 -0.61
CA THR A 424 11.86 3.10 -2.06
C THR A 424 11.40 4.28 -2.90
N ILE A 425 10.28 4.92 -2.57
CA ILE A 425 9.77 6.10 -3.26
C ILE A 425 10.81 7.23 -3.20
N PHE A 426 11.38 7.49 -2.03
CA PHE A 426 12.39 8.53 -1.83
C PHE A 426 13.64 8.36 -2.71
N TYR A 427 14.09 7.12 -2.96
CA TYR A 427 15.28 6.84 -3.78
C TYR A 427 14.97 6.52 -5.26
N SER A 428 13.70 6.53 -5.69
CA SER A 428 13.30 6.21 -7.08
C SER A 428 12.38 7.28 -7.70
N THR A 429 11.07 7.21 -7.46
CA THR A 429 10.07 8.11 -8.07
C THR A 429 10.03 9.52 -7.48
N ALA A 430 10.55 9.69 -6.26
CA ALA A 430 10.51 10.93 -5.47
C ALA A 430 9.10 11.53 -5.29
N ASN A 431 8.05 10.70 -5.32
CA ASN A 431 6.67 11.12 -5.06
C ASN A 431 6.43 11.28 -3.54
N ILE A 432 7.08 12.30 -2.97
CA ILE A 432 7.11 12.60 -1.53
C ILE A 432 5.71 13.00 -1.02
N GLU A 433 4.94 13.68 -1.88
CA GLU A 433 3.55 14.04 -1.65
C GLU A 433 2.66 12.81 -1.45
N ALA A 434 2.84 11.74 -2.23
CA ALA A 434 2.07 10.51 -2.05
C ALA A 434 2.39 9.80 -0.73
N VAL A 435 3.64 9.87 -0.26
CA VAL A 435 3.98 9.38 1.09
C VAL A 435 3.34 10.26 2.17
N ALA A 436 3.41 11.59 2.02
CA ALA A 436 2.79 12.52 2.97
C ALA A 436 1.26 12.35 3.04
N GLY A 437 0.58 12.29 1.89
CA GLY A 437 -0.87 12.08 1.78
C GLY A 437 -1.33 10.74 2.36
N SER A 438 -0.55 9.68 2.14
CA SER A 438 -0.78 8.40 2.81
C SER A 438 -0.63 8.48 4.33
N MET A 439 0.37 9.19 4.85
CA MET A 439 0.55 9.39 6.30
C MET A 439 -0.58 10.24 6.94
N LEU A 440 -1.14 11.21 6.19
CA LEU A 440 -2.31 12.00 6.61
C LEU A 440 -3.55 11.13 6.80
N LEU A 441 -3.80 10.20 5.88
CA LEU A 441 -4.93 9.27 5.95
C LEU A 441 -4.91 8.44 7.24
N PHE A 442 -3.74 7.91 7.62
CA PHE A 442 -3.57 7.16 8.87
C PHE A 442 -3.81 8.00 10.12
N THR A 443 -3.17 9.17 10.21
CA THR A 443 -3.19 9.99 11.43
C THR A 443 -4.51 10.72 11.67
N GLY A 444 -5.33 10.90 10.62
CA GLY A 444 -6.70 11.37 10.74
C GLY A 444 -7.78 10.27 10.69
N VAL A 445 -7.40 8.99 10.77
CA VAL A 445 -8.29 7.86 11.06
C VAL A 445 -7.73 7.15 12.29
N GLN A 446 -7.87 7.81 13.43
CA GLN A 446 -7.38 7.39 14.73
C GLN A 446 -8.54 7.15 15.70
N ASP A 447 -8.48 6.08 16.49
CA ASP A 447 -9.48 5.78 17.52
C ASP A 447 -9.30 6.67 18.78
N ALA A 448 -10.25 6.61 19.72
CA ALA A 448 -10.18 7.40 20.94
C ALA A 448 -9.08 6.94 21.92
N GLN A 449 -8.55 5.72 21.75
CA GLN A 449 -7.44 5.15 22.52
C GLN A 449 -6.07 5.60 21.96
N GLY A 450 -6.03 6.13 20.74
CA GLY A 450 -4.83 6.57 20.05
C GLY A 450 -4.29 5.57 19.02
N GLN A 451 -4.93 4.43 18.80
CA GLN A 451 -4.55 3.49 17.75
C GLN A 451 -4.70 4.16 16.38
N ILE A 452 -3.61 4.16 15.61
CA ILE A 452 -3.63 4.56 14.21
C ILE A 452 -4.16 3.38 13.38
N SER A 453 -5.07 3.66 12.44
CA SER A 453 -5.63 2.61 11.57
C SER A 453 -4.54 1.86 10.82
N SER A 454 -4.69 0.53 10.71
CA SER A 454 -3.76 -0.32 9.95
C SER A 454 -3.92 -0.11 8.43
N ALA A 455 -5.14 0.23 7.98
CA ALA A 455 -5.46 0.45 6.57
C ALA A 455 -6.48 1.58 6.38
N VAL A 456 -6.34 2.39 5.32
CA VAL A 456 -7.29 3.46 4.98
C VAL A 456 -7.48 3.54 3.47
N PRO A 457 -8.72 3.48 2.93
CA PRO A 457 -8.97 3.73 1.51
C PRO A 457 -8.60 5.18 1.13
N ALA A 458 -7.97 5.39 -0.03
CA ALA A 458 -7.49 6.73 -0.45
C ALA A 458 -8.60 7.77 -0.67
N ASN A 459 -9.86 7.34 -0.68
CA ASN A 459 -11.07 8.13 -0.87
C ASN A 459 -11.71 8.57 0.47
N VAL A 460 -11.15 8.17 1.62
CA VAL A 460 -11.60 8.62 2.94
C VAL A 460 -11.24 10.09 3.14
N ILE A 461 -12.13 10.85 3.78
CA ILE A 461 -11.81 12.17 4.33
C ILE A 461 -11.35 12.00 5.79
N PRO A 462 -10.05 12.15 6.10
CA PRO A 462 -9.53 12.06 7.46
C PRO A 462 -10.02 13.23 8.34
N SER A 463 -10.05 13.01 9.66
CA SER A 463 -10.37 14.04 10.67
C SER A 463 -9.35 13.99 11.81
N GLU A 464 -8.82 15.16 12.20
CA GLU A 464 -7.88 15.28 13.33
C GLU A 464 -8.46 14.90 14.71
N VAL A 465 -9.79 14.85 14.82
CA VAL A 465 -10.52 14.45 16.03
C VAL A 465 -10.61 12.92 16.10
N PRO A 466 -9.99 12.26 17.10
CA PRO A 466 -10.09 10.81 17.25
C PRO A 466 -11.49 10.38 17.70
N THR A 467 -11.97 9.24 17.19
CA THR A 467 -13.28 8.67 17.56
C THR A 467 -13.30 7.16 17.34
N ASN A 468 -14.11 6.44 18.12
CA ASN A 468 -14.33 5.00 17.95
C ASN A 468 -15.38 4.68 16.87
N ASP A 469 -16.00 5.70 16.26
CA ASP A 469 -17.07 5.50 15.27
C ASP A 469 -16.56 5.01 13.91
N TRP A 470 -15.27 5.20 13.65
CA TRP A 470 -14.59 4.75 12.43
C TRP A 470 -14.79 3.25 12.17
N GLU A 471 -14.77 2.86 10.90
CA GLU A 471 -14.81 1.46 10.47
C GLU A 471 -13.77 0.62 11.24
N GLY A 472 -14.24 -0.36 12.02
CA GLY A 472 -13.43 -1.05 13.01
C GLY A 472 -12.53 -2.16 12.44
N GLY A 473 -12.86 -2.69 11.26
CA GLY A 473 -12.11 -3.77 10.59
C GLY A 473 -10.68 -3.39 10.19
N ASN A 474 -10.32 -2.11 10.28
CA ASN A 474 -8.95 -1.64 10.04
C ASN A 474 -8.12 -1.39 11.34
N PHE A 475 -8.68 -1.58 12.54
CA PHE A 475 -7.99 -1.39 13.82
C PHE A 475 -7.67 -2.72 14.50
N TYR A 476 -6.62 -3.41 14.03
CA TYR A 476 -6.26 -4.73 14.58
C TYR A 476 -4.75 -4.94 14.82
N SER A 477 -3.84 -4.27 14.14
CA SER A 477 -2.40 -4.58 14.28
C SER A 477 -1.65 -3.52 15.07
N LEU A 478 -1.09 -3.91 16.21
CA LEU A 478 -0.13 -3.09 16.96
C LEU A 478 1.10 -2.76 16.10
N ILE A 479 1.62 -3.74 15.36
CA ILE A 479 2.79 -3.56 14.49
C ILE A 479 2.51 -2.49 13.45
N TYR A 480 1.36 -2.54 12.76
CA TYR A 480 1.00 -1.54 11.75
C TYR A 480 0.78 -0.16 12.39
N ALA A 481 0.02 -0.09 13.49
CA ALA A 481 -0.23 1.16 14.21
C ALA A 481 1.07 1.86 14.63
N VAL A 482 2.04 1.12 15.19
CA VAL A 482 3.33 1.67 15.66
C VAL A 482 4.31 1.91 14.51
N SER A 483 4.32 1.06 13.48
CA SER A 483 5.18 1.24 12.30
C SER A 483 4.93 2.56 11.55
N SER A 484 3.69 3.07 11.59
CA SER A 484 3.36 4.40 11.05
C SER A 484 4.23 5.51 11.66
N ALA A 485 4.60 5.42 12.94
CA ALA A 485 5.48 6.38 13.61
C ALA A 485 6.94 6.28 13.10
N ASN A 486 7.38 5.10 12.67
CA ASN A 486 8.67 4.91 12.00
C ASN A 486 8.65 5.50 10.58
N ALA A 487 7.58 5.27 9.83
CA ALA A 487 7.38 5.89 8.51
C ALA A 487 7.38 7.43 8.57
N TRP A 488 6.74 8.03 9.59
CA TRP A 488 6.82 9.46 9.86
C TRP A 488 8.25 9.96 10.13
N TYR A 489 9.08 9.17 10.82
CA TYR A 489 10.49 9.51 11.04
C TYR A 489 11.31 9.42 9.76
N GLU A 490 11.15 8.38 8.94
CA GLU A 490 11.88 8.28 7.67
C GLU A 490 11.46 9.38 6.68
N TRP A 491 10.18 9.75 6.65
CA TRP A 491 9.72 10.93 5.90
C TRP A 491 10.37 12.22 6.41
N TYR A 492 10.42 12.44 7.74
CA TYR A 492 11.11 13.59 8.33
C TYR A 492 12.61 13.59 8.04
N ARG A 493 13.27 12.42 8.11
CA ARG A 493 14.68 12.25 7.82
C ARG A 493 14.99 12.60 6.36
N TYR A 494 14.10 12.26 5.44
CA TYR A 494 14.25 12.61 4.03
C TYR A 494 13.93 14.09 3.72
N THR A 495 12.83 14.65 4.27
CA THR A 495 12.36 16.01 3.91
C THR A 495 12.90 17.15 4.79
N GLY A 496 13.15 16.87 6.07
CA GLY A 496 13.46 17.88 7.08
C GLY A 496 12.29 18.78 7.50
N ASP A 497 11.05 18.53 7.05
CA ASP A 497 9.93 19.45 7.27
C ASP A 497 9.35 19.38 8.69
N THR A 498 9.98 20.11 9.60
CA THR A 498 9.51 20.28 10.97
C THR A 498 8.15 20.97 11.09
N ARG A 499 7.64 21.67 10.06
CA ARG A 499 6.32 22.34 10.12
C ARG A 499 5.21 21.30 9.97
N PHE A 500 5.32 20.44 8.96
CA PHE A 500 4.35 19.39 8.69
C PHE A 500 4.32 18.35 9.82
N ILE A 501 5.50 17.92 10.28
CA ILE A 501 5.64 17.04 11.45
C ILE A 501 5.03 17.67 12.72
N ARG A 502 5.21 18.98 12.95
CA ARG A 502 4.65 19.66 14.13
C ARG A 502 3.11 19.67 14.15
N ALA A 503 2.46 19.74 12.99
CA ALA A 503 1.00 19.69 12.89
C ALA A 503 0.45 18.33 13.37
N TRP A 504 1.07 17.23 12.93
CA TRP A 504 0.61 15.86 13.21
C TRP A 504 1.24 15.21 14.44
N TRP A 505 2.24 15.85 15.05
CA TRP A 505 2.91 15.40 16.26
C TRP A 505 1.97 14.97 17.42
N PRO A 506 0.82 15.63 17.67
CA PRO A 506 -0.16 15.14 18.66
C PRO A 506 -0.74 13.76 18.32
N ALA A 507 -1.04 13.48 17.05
CA ALA A 507 -1.56 12.19 16.60
C ALA A 507 -0.48 11.09 16.62
N ILE A 508 0.73 11.43 16.16
CA ILE A 508 1.90 10.54 16.20
C ILE A 508 2.20 10.11 17.64
N LYS A 509 2.22 11.07 18.58
CA LYS A 509 2.38 10.74 20.01
C LYS A 509 1.30 9.81 20.52
N ARG A 510 0.02 10.04 20.22
CA ARG A 510 -1.07 9.11 20.62
C ARG A 510 -0.85 7.68 20.11
N GLY A 511 -0.39 7.51 18.86
CA GLY A 511 -0.04 6.19 18.31
C GLY A 511 1.11 5.49 19.05
N ILE A 512 2.11 6.26 19.49
CA ILE A 512 3.22 5.74 20.31
C ILE A 512 2.74 5.40 21.73
N GLU A 513 1.95 6.26 22.37
CA GLU A 513 1.39 5.97 23.70
C GLU A 513 0.45 4.75 23.68
N TYR A 514 -0.31 4.54 22.61
CA TYR A 514 -1.10 3.31 22.41
C TYR A 514 -0.19 2.06 22.46
N GLY A 515 0.93 2.06 21.74
CA GLY A 515 1.89 0.95 21.81
C GLY A 515 2.53 0.76 23.18
N VAL A 516 2.81 1.86 23.90
CA VAL A 516 3.32 1.85 25.28
C VAL A 516 2.26 1.40 26.29
N SER A 517 0.96 1.51 25.99
CA SER A 517 -0.13 1.08 26.90
C SER A 517 -0.12 -0.42 27.19
N PHE A 518 0.53 -1.22 26.34
CA PHE A 518 0.75 -2.66 26.52
C PHE A 518 2.03 -3.01 27.32
N LEU A 519 2.69 -2.01 27.93
CA LEU A 519 3.86 -2.23 28.78
C LEU A 519 3.46 -2.85 30.13
N ASP A 520 3.72 -4.14 30.27
CA ASP A 520 3.60 -4.87 31.53
C ASP A 520 4.69 -4.41 32.51
N GLN A 521 4.26 -3.98 33.70
CA GLN A 521 5.11 -3.44 34.75
C GLN A 521 5.85 -4.53 35.54
N GLU A 522 5.42 -5.79 35.48
CA GLU A 522 6.09 -6.91 36.15
C GLU A 522 7.26 -7.45 35.31
N THR A 523 7.05 -7.63 34.00
CA THR A 523 8.08 -8.12 33.09
C THR A 523 8.98 -7.00 32.54
N GLY A 524 8.47 -5.77 32.41
CA GLY A 524 9.13 -4.66 31.73
C GLY A 524 9.03 -4.72 30.21
N LEU A 525 8.11 -5.52 29.68
CA LEU A 525 7.97 -5.83 28.25
C LEU A 525 6.59 -5.42 27.71
N ILE A 526 6.54 -5.20 26.40
CA ILE A 526 5.29 -5.07 25.64
C ILE A 526 4.65 -6.45 25.51
N THR A 527 3.43 -6.59 26.03
CA THR A 527 2.65 -7.84 26.03
C THR A 527 1.30 -7.60 25.37
N VAL A 528 1.11 -8.19 24.19
CA VAL A 528 0.03 -7.81 23.26
C VAL A 528 -1.20 -8.73 23.45
N PRO A 529 -2.43 -8.20 23.59
CA PRO A 529 -3.64 -9.02 23.62
C PRO A 529 -3.99 -9.56 22.22
N GLU A 530 -4.81 -10.60 22.17
CA GLU A 530 -5.13 -11.36 20.95
C GLU A 530 -5.55 -10.46 19.77
N LEU A 531 -6.54 -9.58 19.96
CA LEU A 531 -7.01 -8.69 18.90
C LEU A 531 -5.91 -7.78 18.34
N ALA A 532 -5.08 -7.18 19.20
CA ALA A 532 -4.01 -6.26 18.80
C ALA A 532 -2.76 -6.97 18.24
N SER A 533 -2.67 -8.29 18.42
CA SER A 533 -1.59 -9.16 17.96
C SER A 533 -1.82 -9.79 16.59
N LEU A 534 -2.95 -9.46 15.95
CA LEU A 534 -3.18 -9.74 14.54
C LEU A 534 -2.15 -8.98 13.70
N ASP A 535 -1.47 -9.70 12.79
CA ASP A 535 -0.54 -9.12 11.83
C ASP A 535 -0.69 -9.88 10.51
N PHE A 536 -0.56 -9.17 9.39
CA PHE A 536 -0.62 -9.76 8.07
C PHE A 536 0.60 -10.66 7.78
N ASN A 537 1.73 -10.43 8.47
CA ASN A 537 2.90 -11.30 8.39
C ASN A 537 2.68 -12.64 9.11
N HIS A 538 1.68 -12.79 9.99
CA HIS A 538 1.46 -14.01 10.81
C HIS A 538 0.61 -15.11 10.14
N TYR A 539 0.12 -14.94 8.91
CA TYR A 539 -0.56 -15.93 8.03
C TYR A 539 -1.77 -16.72 8.55
N ASP A 540 -1.67 -17.36 9.71
CA ASP A 540 -2.63 -18.26 10.34
C ASP A 540 -3.26 -17.65 11.61
N GLY A 541 -3.24 -16.31 11.75
CA GLY A 541 -3.91 -15.58 12.84
C GLY A 541 -3.00 -15.02 13.94
N PRO A 542 -3.55 -14.57 15.08
CA PRO A 542 -2.89 -13.68 16.04
C PRO A 542 -1.74 -14.34 16.83
N THR A 543 -0.79 -13.52 17.30
CA THR A 543 0.36 -13.97 18.12
C THR A 543 0.39 -13.24 19.47
N PRO A 544 -0.56 -13.52 20.39
CA PRO A 544 -0.66 -12.81 21.65
C PRO A 544 0.51 -13.11 22.60
N GLY A 545 0.75 -12.19 23.52
CA GLY A 545 1.77 -12.30 24.56
C GLY A 545 3.02 -11.48 24.26
N THR A 546 4.16 -11.97 24.74
CA THR A 546 5.39 -11.18 24.87
C THR A 546 6.47 -11.69 23.89
N HIS A 547 6.50 -11.12 22.68
CA HIS A 547 7.43 -11.53 21.63
C HIS A 547 8.32 -10.39 21.13
N ILE A 548 9.44 -10.75 20.50
CA ILE A 548 10.49 -9.80 20.10
C ILE A 548 10.00 -8.74 19.10
N GLY A 549 9.08 -9.09 18.18
CA GLY A 549 8.56 -8.17 17.16
C GLY A 549 7.85 -6.95 17.76
N ALA A 550 6.87 -7.17 18.63
CA ALA A 550 6.12 -6.10 19.30
C ALA A 550 7.00 -5.21 20.18
N ASN A 551 7.95 -5.80 20.90
CA ASN A 551 8.87 -5.04 21.74
C ASN A 551 9.83 -4.17 20.91
N SER A 552 10.40 -4.75 19.84
CA SER A 552 11.40 -4.07 19.02
C SER A 552 10.81 -2.92 18.20
N ILE A 553 9.60 -3.07 17.64
CA ILE A 553 8.95 -1.99 16.87
C ILE A 553 8.60 -0.78 17.77
N VAL A 554 8.20 -1.02 19.03
CA VAL A 554 7.92 0.03 20.02
C VAL A 554 9.21 0.71 20.48
N VAL A 555 10.29 -0.03 20.76
CA VAL A 555 11.60 0.55 21.09
C VAL A 555 12.13 1.41 19.94
N TRP A 556 11.97 0.95 18.69
CA TRP A 556 12.35 1.73 17.51
C TRP A 556 11.55 3.02 17.38
N ALA A 557 10.21 2.94 17.50
CA ALA A 557 9.33 4.09 17.44
C ALA A 557 9.63 5.11 18.54
N LEU A 558 9.89 4.68 19.78
CA LEU A 558 10.31 5.55 20.88
C LEU A 558 11.64 6.27 20.60
N ARG A 559 12.63 5.56 20.03
CA ARG A 559 13.94 6.13 19.66
C ARG A 559 13.81 7.16 18.54
N ASN A 560 13.07 6.84 17.48
CA ASN A 560 12.76 7.73 16.36
C ASN A 560 11.97 8.97 16.83
N ALA A 561 10.94 8.77 17.66
CA ALA A 561 10.15 9.83 18.26
C ALA A 561 10.98 10.75 19.15
N ALA A 562 11.98 10.25 19.87
CA ALA A 562 12.89 11.08 20.66
C ALA A 562 13.76 12.02 19.79
N LEU A 563 14.09 11.63 18.56
CA LEU A 563 14.81 12.47 17.59
C LEU A 563 13.91 13.55 16.99
N ILE A 564 12.65 13.22 16.65
CA ILE A 564 11.63 14.19 16.25
C ILE A 564 11.40 15.20 17.39
N SER A 565 11.17 14.69 18.60
CA SER A 565 10.88 15.46 19.80
C SER A 565 11.97 16.49 20.13
N ASN A 566 13.26 16.09 20.06
CA ASN A 566 14.39 17.02 20.12
C ASN A 566 14.28 18.15 19.08
N SER A 567 13.99 17.78 17.82
CA SER A 567 13.91 18.72 16.69
C SER A 567 12.73 19.70 16.82
N LEU A 568 11.64 19.26 17.45
CA LEU A 568 10.46 20.08 17.70
C LEU A 568 10.56 20.95 18.96
N GLY A 569 11.48 20.64 19.88
CA GLY A 569 11.59 21.26 21.21
C GLY A 569 10.60 20.69 22.24
N ASP A 570 10.09 19.47 22.04
CA ASP A 570 9.16 18.82 22.96
C ASP A 570 9.94 18.08 24.08
N PRO A 571 9.59 18.23 25.37
CA PRO A 571 10.31 17.59 26.48
C PRO A 571 10.13 16.06 26.55
N VAL A 572 9.21 15.45 25.79
CA VAL A 572 8.95 14.00 25.88
C VAL A 572 10.15 13.14 25.46
N ALA A 573 11.12 13.70 24.75
CA ALA A 573 12.30 12.99 24.23
C ALA A 573 13.07 12.21 25.31
N SER A 574 13.22 12.75 26.52
CA SER A 574 13.93 12.06 27.62
C SER A 574 13.15 10.85 28.12
N ARG A 575 11.82 10.99 28.29
CA ARG A 575 10.93 9.88 28.69
C ARG A 575 10.98 8.74 27.66
N TYR A 576 10.90 9.05 26.37
CA TYR A 576 10.95 8.03 25.32
C TYR A 576 12.28 7.28 25.28
N ARG A 577 13.42 7.95 25.51
CA ARG A 577 14.72 7.26 25.66
C ARG A 577 14.76 6.34 26.88
N GLU A 578 14.25 6.81 28.01
CA GLU A 578 14.22 6.02 29.26
C GLU A 578 13.33 4.78 29.11
N THR A 579 12.10 4.94 28.60
CA THR A 579 11.19 3.81 28.32
C THR A 579 11.81 2.82 27.32
N ALA A 580 12.41 3.30 26.22
CA ALA A 580 13.07 2.45 25.22
C ALA A 580 14.22 1.63 25.82
N ASN A 581 15.06 2.25 26.65
CA ASN A 581 16.20 1.58 27.27
C ASN A 581 15.77 0.56 28.35
N ASN A 582 14.67 0.82 29.05
CA ASN A 582 14.10 -0.12 30.03
C ASN A 582 13.54 -1.37 29.33
N ILE A 583 12.79 -1.19 28.24
CA ILE A 583 12.27 -2.31 27.42
C ILE A 583 13.44 -3.08 26.79
N GLU A 584 14.42 -2.41 26.18
CA GLU A 584 15.63 -3.05 25.64
C GLU A 584 16.30 -3.97 26.66
N LYS A 585 16.52 -3.48 27.89
CA LYS A 585 17.15 -4.29 28.94
C LYS A 585 16.30 -5.52 29.26
N ALA A 586 14.98 -5.37 29.40
CA ALA A 586 14.09 -6.49 29.67
C ALA A 586 14.07 -7.51 28.50
N VAL A 587 14.13 -7.04 27.24
CA VAL A 587 14.21 -7.91 26.06
C VAL A 587 15.51 -8.71 26.05
N ASN A 588 16.65 -8.05 26.30
CA ASN A 588 17.96 -8.67 26.38
C ASN A 588 18.09 -9.67 27.54
N GLU A 589 17.39 -9.44 28.66
CA GLU A 589 17.38 -10.34 29.82
C GLU A 589 16.42 -11.53 29.66
N ARG A 590 15.27 -11.35 28.98
CA ARG A 590 14.15 -12.31 29.02
C ARG A 590 13.82 -13.00 27.70
N LEU A 591 14.08 -12.37 26.56
CA LEU A 591 13.67 -12.87 25.23
C LEU A 591 14.84 -13.38 24.38
N PHE A 592 16.10 -13.24 24.82
CA PHE A 592 17.23 -13.86 24.12
C PHE A 592 17.40 -15.32 24.54
N SER A 593 17.61 -16.23 23.57
CA SER A 593 17.90 -17.63 23.86
C SER A 593 19.28 -18.06 23.38
N ASN A 594 20.13 -18.44 24.34
CA ASN A 594 21.45 -19.02 24.10
C ASN A 594 21.43 -20.31 23.28
N SER A 595 20.31 -21.05 23.21
CA SER A 595 20.23 -22.27 22.38
C SER A 595 19.98 -21.98 20.90
N THR A 596 19.36 -20.84 20.59
CA THR A 596 19.11 -20.40 19.21
C THR A 596 20.16 -19.38 18.73
N GLY A 597 20.81 -18.66 19.65
CA GLY A 597 21.67 -17.51 19.32
C GLY A 597 20.89 -16.25 18.93
N ALA A 598 19.57 -16.23 19.14
CA ALA A 598 18.64 -15.21 18.67
C ALA A 598 17.51 -14.94 19.69
N TYR A 599 16.71 -13.93 19.40
CA TYR A 599 15.54 -13.58 20.20
C TYR A 599 14.34 -14.44 19.81
N ILE A 600 13.65 -14.95 20.82
CA ILE A 600 12.61 -15.96 20.65
C ILE A 600 11.25 -15.41 20.22
N LEU A 601 10.52 -16.26 19.52
CA LEU A 601 9.08 -16.19 19.34
C LEU A 601 8.41 -17.14 20.34
N VAL A 602 7.31 -16.68 20.94
CA VAL A 602 6.47 -17.47 21.84
C VAL A 602 5.07 -17.62 21.29
N ASP A 603 4.42 -18.74 21.60
CA ASP A 603 2.99 -18.97 21.40
C ASP A 603 2.38 -19.35 22.75
N GLY A 604 1.53 -18.46 23.27
CA GLY A 604 1.18 -18.43 24.69
C GLY A 604 2.43 -18.35 25.57
N ASN A 605 2.66 -19.39 26.38
CA ASN A 605 3.82 -19.50 27.27
C ASN A 605 4.96 -20.37 26.72
N ASN A 606 4.86 -20.88 25.48
CA ASN A 606 5.83 -21.82 24.91
C ASN A 606 6.75 -21.13 23.91
N THR A 607 8.06 -21.33 24.02
CA THR A 607 9.02 -20.96 22.98
C THR A 607 8.80 -21.83 21.73
N VAL A 608 8.40 -21.21 20.62
CA VAL A 608 8.09 -21.92 19.36
C VAL A 608 9.15 -21.74 18.27
N GLY A 609 10.16 -20.89 18.50
CA GLY A 609 11.28 -20.70 17.58
C GLY A 609 11.75 -19.24 17.56
N ILE A 610 12.01 -18.73 16.37
CA ILE A 610 12.38 -17.33 16.09
C ILE A 610 11.56 -16.80 14.91
N SER A 611 11.39 -15.48 14.81
CA SER A 611 10.89 -14.81 13.60
C SER A 611 11.97 -13.95 12.95
N GLN A 612 11.95 -13.89 11.62
CA GLN A 612 12.91 -13.13 10.81
C GLN A 612 12.77 -11.62 11.03
N ASP A 613 11.54 -11.13 10.97
CA ASP A 613 11.20 -9.71 11.13
C ASP A 613 11.55 -9.20 12.53
N GLY A 614 11.17 -9.93 13.58
CA GLY A 614 11.40 -9.56 14.96
C GLY A 614 12.87 -9.50 15.34
N ASN A 615 13.69 -10.44 14.87
CA ASN A 615 15.14 -10.39 15.05
C ASN A 615 15.80 -9.27 14.21
N SER A 616 15.26 -8.98 13.02
CA SER A 616 15.69 -7.82 12.22
C SER A 616 15.37 -6.50 12.93
N TYR A 617 14.15 -6.34 13.47
CA TYR A 617 13.78 -5.19 14.28
C TYR A 617 14.62 -5.08 15.56
N ALA A 618 15.03 -6.19 16.17
CA ALA A 618 15.92 -6.15 17.34
C ALA A 618 17.28 -5.51 17.00
N ILE A 619 17.80 -5.74 15.79
CA ILE A 619 19.02 -5.08 15.29
C ILE A 619 18.74 -3.61 14.96
N LEU A 620 17.71 -3.33 14.15
CA LEU A 620 17.40 -1.99 13.64
C LEU A 620 16.94 -1.00 14.73
N SER A 621 16.25 -1.48 15.76
CA SER A 621 15.91 -0.70 16.95
C SER A 621 17.11 -0.41 17.86
N GLY A 622 18.22 -1.14 17.70
CA GLY A 622 19.43 -1.08 18.51
C GLY A 622 19.52 -2.07 19.67
N ILE A 623 18.47 -2.86 19.95
CA ILE A 623 18.43 -3.82 21.08
C ILE A 623 19.58 -4.85 21.01
N ALA A 624 19.79 -5.44 19.83
CA ALA A 624 20.84 -6.44 19.57
C ALA A 624 22.25 -5.85 19.39
N SER A 625 22.35 -4.52 19.42
CA SER A 625 23.60 -3.76 19.31
C SER A 625 23.95 -3.03 20.62
N ALA A 626 23.09 -3.14 21.64
CA ALA A 626 23.28 -2.53 22.95
C ALA A 626 24.47 -3.16 23.69
N SER A 627 25.11 -2.40 24.59
CA SER A 627 26.13 -2.96 25.50
C SER A 627 25.57 -3.98 26.50
N SER A 628 24.24 -4.12 26.58
CA SER A 628 23.51 -5.12 27.36
C SER A 628 23.14 -6.38 26.56
N ALA A 629 23.37 -6.39 25.24
CA ALA A 629 22.97 -7.49 24.37
C ALA A 629 23.77 -8.78 24.70
N PRO A 630 23.13 -9.96 24.87
CA PRO A 630 23.83 -11.20 25.16
C PRO A 630 24.69 -11.74 24.00
N SER A 631 24.47 -11.23 22.79
CA SER A 631 25.24 -11.54 21.59
C SER A 631 25.35 -10.31 20.69
N SER A 632 26.22 -10.38 19.68
CA SER A 632 26.33 -9.30 18.68
C SER A 632 25.25 -9.42 17.61
N ALA A 633 24.82 -8.29 17.03
CA ALA A 633 23.93 -8.27 15.87
C ALA A 633 24.35 -9.24 14.75
N ARG A 634 25.67 -9.38 14.49
CA ARG A 634 26.19 -10.36 13.50
C ARG A 634 25.84 -11.80 13.86
N ALA A 635 25.97 -12.19 15.12
CA ALA A 635 25.59 -13.53 15.57
C ALA A 635 24.07 -13.79 15.45
N VAL A 636 23.24 -12.74 15.60
CA VAL A 636 21.79 -12.83 15.38
C VAL A 636 21.46 -13.01 13.88
N ILE A 637 22.16 -12.33 12.97
CA ILE A 637 22.07 -12.58 11.52
C ILE A 637 22.48 -14.04 11.20
N GLU A 638 23.59 -14.52 11.77
CA GLU A 638 24.05 -15.90 11.58
C GLU A 638 23.03 -16.93 12.11
N ALA A 639 22.40 -16.67 13.26
CA ALA A 639 21.35 -17.50 13.83
C ALA A 639 20.08 -17.54 12.95
N MET A 640 19.71 -16.43 12.31
CA MET A 640 18.60 -16.38 11.34
C MET A 640 18.83 -17.24 10.09
N ARG A 641 20.06 -17.68 9.79
CA ARG A 641 20.31 -18.65 8.71
C ARG A 641 19.61 -20.00 8.95
N SER A 642 19.18 -20.30 10.17
CA SER A 642 18.31 -21.46 10.48
C SER A 642 16.94 -21.43 9.79
N LEU A 643 16.51 -20.25 9.32
CA LEU A 643 15.27 -20.05 8.56
C LEU A 643 15.45 -20.26 7.05
N ASN A 644 16.68 -20.43 6.55
CA ASN A 644 16.98 -20.40 5.11
C ASN A 644 16.40 -21.58 4.34
N THR A 645 15.72 -21.26 3.24
CA THR A 645 15.36 -22.18 2.14
C THR A 645 16.20 -21.83 0.89
N PRO A 646 16.17 -22.64 -0.18
CA PRO A 646 16.76 -22.27 -1.47
C PRO A 646 16.17 -20.99 -2.11
N PHE A 647 15.03 -20.50 -1.60
CA PHE A 647 14.26 -19.37 -2.12
C PHE A 647 14.20 -18.17 -1.15
N GLY A 648 15.07 -18.16 -0.14
CA GLY A 648 15.12 -17.14 0.92
C GLY A 648 14.70 -17.68 2.30
N PRO A 649 14.76 -16.85 3.36
CA PRO A 649 14.44 -17.27 4.73
C PRO A 649 12.92 -17.31 4.96
N LEU A 650 12.45 -18.34 5.65
CA LEU A 650 11.08 -18.38 6.15
C LEU A 650 10.84 -17.23 7.14
N SER A 651 9.64 -16.66 7.12
CA SER A 651 9.25 -15.59 8.05
C SER A 651 9.35 -16.02 9.51
N PHE A 652 9.09 -17.32 9.78
CA PHE A 652 9.14 -17.95 11.09
C PHE A 652 9.82 -19.32 11.01
N ALA A 653 10.32 -19.81 12.14
CA ALA A 653 10.86 -21.16 12.24
C ALA A 653 9.79 -22.22 11.93
N ASN A 654 10.21 -23.34 11.33
CA ASN A 654 9.36 -24.48 10.98
C ASN A 654 8.76 -25.23 12.19
N THR A 655 9.19 -24.89 13.41
CA THR A 655 8.64 -25.35 14.69
C THR A 655 7.42 -24.54 15.15
N THR A 656 7.09 -23.44 14.46
CA THR A 656 5.89 -22.65 14.69
C THR A 656 4.68 -23.25 13.98
N ARG A 657 3.48 -22.77 14.31
CA ARG A 657 2.23 -23.12 13.62
C ARG A 657 2.04 -22.42 12.26
N PHE A 658 2.96 -21.53 11.89
CA PHE A 658 2.81 -20.64 10.73
C PHE A 658 3.21 -21.31 9.42
N LEU A 659 2.51 -20.96 8.34
CA LEU A 659 2.81 -21.42 6.99
C LEU A 659 4.26 -21.14 6.56
N PRO A 660 4.91 -22.06 5.81
CA PRO A 660 6.30 -21.94 5.37
C PRO A 660 6.44 -20.96 4.18
N ILE A 661 6.21 -19.69 4.47
CA ILE A 661 6.25 -18.57 3.52
C ILE A 661 7.52 -17.75 3.73
N VAL A 662 8.20 -17.46 2.62
CA VAL A 662 9.26 -16.44 2.56
C VAL A 662 8.59 -15.10 2.29
N SER A 663 8.80 -14.13 3.19
CA SER A 663 8.24 -12.79 3.11
C SER A 663 9.29 -11.79 2.58
N PRO A 664 9.06 -11.16 1.41
CA PRO A 664 9.85 -10.03 0.95
C PRO A 664 9.84 -8.83 1.92
N TYR A 665 8.78 -8.64 2.72
CA TYR A 665 8.72 -7.64 3.80
C TYR A 665 9.72 -7.98 4.91
N ALA A 666 9.66 -9.19 5.49
CA ALA A 666 10.61 -9.62 6.53
C ALA A 666 12.05 -9.72 6.00
N SER A 667 12.23 -10.12 4.73
CA SER A 667 13.53 -10.12 4.05
C SER A 667 14.06 -8.72 3.75
N GLY A 668 13.18 -7.74 3.56
CA GLY A 668 13.54 -6.32 3.45
C GLY A 668 14.14 -5.77 4.74
N PHE A 669 13.60 -6.16 5.90
CA PHE A 669 14.23 -5.80 7.18
C PHE A 669 15.48 -6.62 7.49
N HIS A 670 15.54 -7.90 7.10
CA HIS A 670 16.74 -8.72 7.30
C HIS A 670 17.92 -8.22 6.45
N THR A 671 17.69 -7.85 5.19
CA THR A 671 18.72 -7.20 4.34
C THR A 671 19.20 -5.87 4.94
N TRP A 672 18.29 -5.03 5.45
CA TRP A 672 18.66 -3.80 6.18
C TRP A 672 19.49 -4.11 7.44
N ALA A 673 19.03 -5.02 8.28
CA ALA A 673 19.72 -5.41 9.51
C ALA A 673 21.13 -6.00 9.23
N ALA A 674 21.30 -6.72 8.12
CA ALA A 674 22.61 -7.22 7.69
C ALA A 674 23.57 -6.08 7.28
N PHE A 675 23.11 -5.05 6.55
CA PHE A 675 23.92 -3.86 6.27
C PHE A 675 24.28 -3.08 7.55
N GLU A 676 23.34 -2.88 8.49
CA GLU A 676 23.62 -2.20 9.76
C GLU A 676 24.55 -3.00 10.67
N ALA A 677 24.52 -4.35 10.60
CA ALA A 677 25.49 -5.24 11.25
C ALA A 677 26.85 -5.28 10.52
N GLY A 678 27.00 -4.59 9.39
CA GLY A 678 28.19 -4.62 8.54
C GLY A 678 28.49 -6.03 8.01
N MET A 679 27.46 -6.72 7.53
CA MET A 679 27.48 -8.02 6.86
C MET A 679 26.98 -7.86 5.41
N ASP A 680 27.63 -6.95 4.68
CA ASP A 680 27.18 -6.46 3.38
C ASP A 680 27.03 -7.59 2.34
N ASP A 681 27.93 -8.59 2.35
CA ASP A 681 27.85 -9.78 1.48
C ASP A 681 26.66 -10.70 1.83
N ASP A 682 26.29 -10.84 3.10
CA ASP A 682 25.08 -11.57 3.51
C ASP A 682 23.81 -10.85 3.05
N ALA A 683 23.79 -9.51 3.09
CA ALA A 683 22.67 -8.73 2.56
C ALA A 683 22.48 -8.96 1.05
N ILE A 684 23.56 -8.94 0.27
CA ILE A 684 23.51 -9.22 -1.18
C ILE A 684 23.18 -10.70 -1.47
N SER A 685 23.68 -11.65 -0.66
CA SER A 685 23.32 -13.07 -0.76
C SER A 685 21.84 -13.30 -0.52
N LEU A 686 21.27 -12.64 0.49
CA LEU A 686 19.83 -12.65 0.79
C LEU A 686 19.02 -12.03 -0.36
N MET A 687 19.48 -10.90 -0.94
CA MET A 687 18.86 -10.33 -2.15
C MET A 687 18.81 -11.34 -3.31
N ARG A 688 19.86 -12.15 -3.49
CA ARG A 688 19.99 -13.16 -4.57
C ARG A 688 19.27 -14.48 -4.29
N THR A 689 18.79 -14.73 -3.08
CA THR A 689 17.96 -15.91 -2.77
C THR A 689 16.47 -15.57 -2.82
N THR A 690 16.05 -14.48 -2.16
CA THR A 690 14.63 -14.10 -2.07
C THR A 690 14.05 -13.51 -3.37
N TRP A 691 14.78 -12.68 -4.13
CA TRP A 691 14.22 -11.97 -5.31
C TRP A 691 14.58 -12.56 -6.67
N LYS A 692 15.35 -13.66 -6.71
CA LYS A 692 15.84 -14.28 -7.96
C LYS A 692 14.71 -14.60 -8.95
N ASN A 693 13.65 -15.21 -8.46
CA ASN A 693 12.52 -15.63 -9.29
C ASN A 693 11.66 -14.46 -9.81
N GLN A 694 11.77 -13.29 -9.16
CA GLN A 694 11.01 -12.08 -9.50
C GLN A 694 11.68 -11.27 -10.63
N THR A 695 12.98 -11.49 -10.85
CA THR A 695 13.83 -10.76 -11.81
C THR A 695 14.25 -11.61 -13.03
N ASP A 696 14.15 -12.94 -12.97
CA ASP A 696 14.37 -13.81 -14.12
C ASP A 696 13.20 -13.71 -15.13
N VAL A 697 13.46 -13.04 -16.26
CA VAL A 697 12.50 -12.88 -17.37
C VAL A 697 11.98 -14.19 -17.98
N ASN A 698 12.66 -15.31 -17.74
CA ASN A 698 12.25 -16.64 -18.21
C ASN A 698 11.38 -17.39 -17.18
N ASN A 699 11.23 -16.86 -15.96
CA ASN A 699 10.34 -17.44 -14.97
C ASN A 699 8.88 -17.31 -15.46
N PRO A 700 8.07 -18.39 -15.44
CA PRO A 700 6.67 -18.32 -15.88
C PRO A 700 5.79 -17.42 -15.01
N TRP A 701 6.26 -17.08 -13.80
CA TRP A 701 5.68 -16.11 -12.87
C TRP A 701 6.27 -14.69 -13.01
N TYR A 702 7.16 -14.41 -13.97
CA TYR A 702 7.79 -13.09 -14.09
C TYR A 702 6.77 -11.99 -14.41
N THR A 703 6.70 -10.99 -13.52
CA THR A 703 5.88 -9.78 -13.66
C THR A 703 6.70 -8.52 -13.91
N GLY A 704 8.02 -8.58 -13.68
CA GLY A 704 8.90 -7.42 -13.63
C GLY A 704 8.69 -6.51 -12.42
N MET A 705 7.98 -7.01 -11.39
CA MET A 705 7.64 -6.28 -10.16
C MET A 705 8.02 -7.13 -8.94
N THR A 706 8.03 -6.53 -7.75
CA THR A 706 8.31 -7.27 -6.51
C THR A 706 7.05 -7.90 -5.92
N TRP A 707 7.14 -9.13 -5.43
CA TRP A 707 5.98 -9.93 -5.02
C TRP A 707 5.57 -9.73 -3.56
N GLU A 708 4.31 -10.08 -3.25
CA GLU A 708 3.76 -10.05 -1.89
C GLU A 708 4.28 -11.23 -1.04
N PHE A 709 4.16 -12.47 -1.53
CA PHE A 709 4.56 -13.69 -0.81
C PHE A 709 5.20 -14.72 -1.72
N ILE A 710 6.13 -15.51 -1.18
CA ILE A 710 6.81 -16.60 -1.87
C ILE A 710 6.61 -17.91 -1.10
N ASN A 711 6.25 -18.98 -1.80
CA ASN A 711 6.22 -20.33 -1.24
C ASN A 711 7.66 -20.79 -0.93
N GLY A 712 8.02 -20.98 0.34
CA GLY A 712 9.38 -21.36 0.75
C GLY A 712 9.83 -22.76 0.29
N THR A 713 8.93 -23.57 -0.29
CA THR A 713 9.25 -24.89 -0.84
C THR A 713 9.43 -24.90 -2.36
N THR A 714 8.73 -24.03 -3.10
CA THR A 714 8.78 -24.02 -4.59
C THR A 714 9.40 -22.75 -5.19
N GLY A 715 9.47 -21.65 -4.43
CA GLY A 715 9.94 -20.35 -4.93
C GLY A 715 8.92 -19.61 -5.82
N GLU A 716 7.71 -20.13 -5.93
CA GLU A 716 6.59 -19.53 -6.68
C GLU A 716 5.82 -18.51 -5.81
N PRO A 717 5.01 -17.63 -6.40
CA PRO A 717 4.11 -16.78 -5.63
C PRO A 717 3.18 -17.65 -4.75
N TYR A 718 3.11 -17.37 -3.45
CA TYR A 718 2.22 -18.13 -2.57
C TYR A 718 0.77 -17.70 -2.78
N ASN A 719 -0.12 -18.67 -3.05
CA ASN A 719 -1.54 -18.44 -3.36
C ASN A 719 -1.75 -17.31 -4.41
N PRO A 720 -1.34 -17.52 -5.69
CA PRO A 720 -1.29 -16.46 -6.70
C PRO A 720 -2.66 -15.89 -7.09
N SER A 721 -3.75 -16.64 -6.86
CA SER A 721 -5.14 -16.18 -6.94
C SER A 721 -5.51 -15.17 -5.84
N TYR A 722 -4.72 -15.07 -4.79
CA TYR A 722 -4.89 -14.09 -3.73
C TYR A 722 -3.80 -13.03 -3.82
N SER A 723 -2.55 -13.45 -3.64
CA SER A 723 -1.40 -12.56 -3.48
C SER A 723 -1.10 -11.71 -4.69
N SER A 724 -0.59 -10.51 -4.44
CA SER A 724 -0.10 -9.57 -5.45
C SER A 724 1.32 -9.96 -5.89
N GLN A 725 1.56 -9.94 -7.19
CA GLN A 725 2.90 -10.03 -7.78
C GLN A 725 3.44 -8.63 -8.16
N ALA A 726 2.80 -7.57 -7.66
CA ALA A 726 3.26 -6.18 -7.64
C ALA A 726 2.90 -5.53 -6.29
N HIS A 727 3.71 -5.77 -5.27
CA HIS A 727 3.52 -5.33 -3.88
C HIS A 727 4.70 -4.47 -3.40
N GLY A 728 4.40 -3.28 -2.90
CA GLY A 728 5.39 -2.27 -2.52
C GLY A 728 6.33 -2.75 -1.43
N TRP A 729 5.85 -3.56 -0.48
CA TRP A 729 6.66 -4.10 0.60
C TRP A 729 7.82 -5.02 0.16
N GLY A 730 7.83 -5.45 -1.10
CA GLY A 730 8.91 -6.27 -1.66
C GLY A 730 10.05 -5.43 -2.22
N SER A 731 9.91 -4.11 -2.22
CA SER A 731 10.78 -3.20 -2.98
C SER A 731 12.07 -2.77 -2.27
N ALA A 732 12.30 -3.23 -1.03
CA ALA A 732 13.41 -2.83 -0.16
C ALA A 732 14.80 -2.77 -0.84
N PRO A 733 15.20 -3.73 -1.71
CA PRO A 733 16.48 -3.66 -2.40
C PRO A 733 16.72 -2.36 -3.19
N THR A 734 15.66 -1.71 -3.68
CA THR A 734 15.75 -0.47 -4.47
C THR A 734 16.40 0.66 -3.66
N TRP A 735 15.88 0.96 -2.47
CA TRP A 735 16.46 2.03 -1.65
C TRP A 735 17.77 1.57 -1.03
N GLN A 736 17.91 0.31 -0.65
CA GLN A 736 19.13 -0.21 -0.03
C GLN A 736 20.33 -0.18 -0.98
N LEU A 737 20.15 -0.50 -2.26
CA LEU A 737 21.19 -0.38 -3.28
C LEU A 737 21.60 1.09 -3.49
N SER A 738 20.66 2.03 -3.50
CA SER A 738 20.97 3.47 -3.55
C SER A 738 21.64 4.01 -2.27
N HIS A 739 21.25 3.49 -1.10
CA HIS A 739 21.70 3.97 0.21
C HIS A 739 23.06 3.39 0.62
N TYR A 740 23.22 2.07 0.53
CA TYR A 740 24.42 1.36 0.98
C TYR A 740 25.41 1.14 -0.16
N VAL A 741 24.98 0.60 -1.30
CA VAL A 741 25.91 0.18 -2.38
C VAL A 741 26.40 1.36 -3.21
N LEU A 742 25.50 2.22 -3.69
CA LEU A 742 25.87 3.55 -4.20
C LEU A 742 26.39 4.44 -3.07
N GLY A 743 25.90 4.25 -1.84
CA GLY A 743 26.46 4.86 -0.64
C GLY A 743 25.94 6.26 -0.29
N VAL A 744 24.86 6.74 -0.92
CA VAL A 744 24.36 8.13 -0.71
C VAL A 744 23.21 8.13 0.29
N SER A 745 23.34 8.90 1.37
CA SER A 745 22.33 8.93 2.45
C SER A 745 22.26 10.27 3.21
N PRO A 746 21.14 10.58 3.91
CA PRO A 746 21.03 11.78 4.71
C PRO A 746 21.79 11.61 6.04
N ALA A 747 22.78 12.47 6.27
CA ALA A 747 23.53 12.54 7.54
C ALA A 747 22.79 13.42 8.58
N SER A 748 21.92 14.32 8.13
CA SER A 748 20.93 15.03 8.93
C SER A 748 19.56 15.03 8.24
N PRO A 749 18.46 15.29 8.98
CA PRO A 749 17.14 15.45 8.36
C PRO A 749 17.13 16.48 7.22
N GLY A 750 16.50 16.10 6.10
CA GLY A 750 16.32 16.96 4.94
C GLY A 750 17.54 17.14 4.04
N TYR A 751 18.56 16.26 4.12
CA TYR A 751 19.80 16.34 3.32
C TYR A 751 20.58 17.66 3.44
N SER A 752 20.32 18.46 4.48
CA SER A 752 21.15 19.64 4.78
C SER A 752 22.61 19.25 5.04
N THR A 753 22.83 18.06 5.59
CA THR A 753 24.08 17.30 5.44
C THR A 753 23.84 15.90 4.88
N TRP A 754 24.79 15.40 4.09
CA TRP A 754 24.73 14.11 3.41
C TRP A 754 26.01 13.29 3.59
N SER A 755 25.91 11.98 3.39
CA SER A 755 27.02 11.04 3.35
C SER A 755 27.15 10.44 1.95
N PHE A 756 28.38 10.19 1.52
CA PHE A 756 28.72 9.37 0.36
C PHE A 756 29.75 8.31 0.79
N ALA A 757 29.25 7.15 1.21
CA ALA A 757 30.02 6.08 1.84
C ALA A 757 29.67 4.70 1.23
N PRO A 758 30.27 4.33 0.08
CA PRO A 758 29.95 3.09 -0.61
C PRO A 758 30.22 1.80 0.18
N ARG A 759 29.30 0.84 0.07
CA ARG A 759 29.53 -0.59 0.37
C ARG A 759 29.76 -1.32 -0.95
N THR A 760 31.01 -1.67 -1.26
CA THR A 760 31.39 -2.10 -2.61
C THR A 760 30.85 -3.47 -3.00
N VAL A 761 30.63 -4.38 -2.03
CA VAL A 761 30.00 -5.71 -2.21
C VAL A 761 30.50 -6.49 -3.44
N ASN A 762 31.82 -6.45 -3.66
CA ASN A 762 32.52 -7.10 -4.78
C ASN A 762 32.13 -6.60 -6.19
N LEU A 763 31.50 -5.42 -6.31
CA LEU A 763 31.22 -4.75 -7.59
C LEU A 763 32.42 -3.92 -8.04
N ARG A 764 32.64 -3.83 -9.36
CA ARG A 764 33.66 -2.95 -9.96
C ARG A 764 33.22 -1.49 -9.94
N PHE A 765 31.94 -1.21 -10.13
CA PHE A 765 31.43 0.17 -10.10
C PHE A 765 29.97 0.21 -9.63
N ALA A 766 29.58 1.35 -9.07
CA ALA A 766 28.19 1.79 -9.06
C ALA A 766 28.08 3.29 -9.36
N ASN A 767 27.03 3.68 -10.06
CA ASN A 767 26.68 5.06 -10.37
C ASN A 767 25.18 5.27 -10.28
N GLY A 768 24.76 6.49 -9.96
CA GLY A 768 23.37 6.77 -9.77
C GLY A 768 23.10 8.22 -9.40
N ARG A 769 21.83 8.49 -9.14
CA ARG A 769 21.35 9.77 -8.66
C ARG A 769 20.34 9.57 -7.55
N VAL A 770 20.44 10.40 -6.51
CA VAL A 770 19.52 10.43 -5.38
C VAL A 770 18.85 11.81 -5.37
N PRO A 771 17.53 11.89 -5.56
CA PRO A 771 16.80 13.14 -5.39
C PRO A 771 16.83 13.54 -3.92
N THR A 772 16.87 14.84 -3.65
CA THR A 772 16.82 15.39 -2.28
C THR A 772 16.02 16.70 -2.28
N PRO A 773 15.56 17.20 -1.11
CA PRO A 773 14.91 18.52 -1.01
C PRO A 773 15.71 19.70 -1.57
N TRP A 774 17.04 19.59 -1.65
CA TRP A 774 17.93 20.64 -2.17
C TRP A 774 18.20 20.51 -3.68
N GLY A 775 17.76 19.41 -4.29
CA GLY A 775 18.11 19.01 -5.66
C GLY A 775 18.79 17.64 -5.69
N THR A 776 19.12 17.17 -6.89
CA THR A 776 19.68 15.83 -7.09
C THR A 776 21.16 15.76 -6.72
N ILE A 777 21.53 14.76 -5.90
CA ILE A 777 22.92 14.33 -5.74
C ILE A 777 23.23 13.30 -6.84
N PHE A 778 24.28 13.53 -7.61
CA PHE A 778 24.82 12.57 -8.59
C PHE A 778 26.08 11.94 -8.02
N ALA A 779 26.15 10.62 -7.94
CA ALA A 779 27.27 9.90 -7.36
C ALA A 779 27.73 8.76 -8.27
N ALA A 780 29.03 8.50 -8.29
CA ALA A 780 29.64 7.37 -8.96
C ALA A 780 30.92 6.96 -8.26
N TRP A 781 31.22 5.67 -8.23
CA TRP A 781 32.50 5.13 -7.79
C TRP A 781 32.91 3.94 -8.67
N GLU A 782 34.21 3.73 -8.82
CA GLU A 782 34.82 2.60 -9.52
C GLU A 782 36.05 2.09 -8.75
N ASP A 783 36.10 0.79 -8.51
CA ASP A 783 37.23 0.07 -7.93
C ASP A 783 37.98 -0.67 -9.05
N ASN A 784 39.14 -0.13 -9.42
CA ASN A 784 40.04 -0.71 -10.41
C ASN A 784 41.08 -1.65 -9.76
N GLY A 785 40.94 -1.97 -8.47
CA GLY A 785 41.88 -2.74 -7.64
C GLY A 785 43.12 -1.92 -7.24
N SER A 786 43.78 -1.27 -8.21
CA SER A 786 44.89 -0.35 -7.94
C SER A 786 44.44 1.05 -7.52
N THR A 787 43.31 1.53 -8.03
CA THR A 787 42.74 2.84 -7.68
C THR A 787 41.28 2.68 -7.28
N PHE A 788 40.83 3.47 -6.31
CA PHE A 788 39.43 3.66 -6.00
C PHE A 788 39.03 5.08 -6.37
N ASP A 789 38.25 5.23 -7.42
CA ASP A 789 37.92 6.51 -8.04
C ASP A 789 36.46 6.86 -7.74
N MET A 790 36.19 8.08 -7.29
CA MET A 790 34.85 8.55 -6.91
C MET A 790 34.53 9.90 -7.53
N ARG A 791 33.27 10.13 -7.85
CA ARG A 791 32.76 11.41 -8.31
C ARG A 791 31.43 11.71 -7.63
N ILE A 792 31.30 12.93 -7.09
CA ILE A 792 30.03 13.42 -6.57
C ILE A 792 29.76 14.86 -7.00
N THR A 793 28.49 15.13 -7.31
CA THR A 793 27.94 16.47 -7.53
C THR A 793 26.74 16.60 -6.61
N ALA A 794 26.79 17.54 -5.67
CA ALA A 794 25.73 17.76 -4.69
C ALA A 794 25.15 19.19 -4.83
N PRO A 795 23.90 19.43 -4.41
CA PRO A 795 23.31 20.76 -4.45
C PRO A 795 24.09 21.80 -3.64
N ALA A 796 24.06 23.06 -4.10
CA ALA A 796 24.68 24.16 -3.39
C ALA A 796 23.98 24.44 -2.05
N GLY A 797 24.77 24.80 -1.04
CA GLY A 797 24.25 25.09 0.31
C GLY A 797 24.01 23.86 1.19
N THR A 798 24.49 22.69 0.77
CA THR A 798 24.56 21.47 1.60
C THR A 798 26.01 21.19 1.99
N ASN A 799 26.21 20.33 2.99
CA ASN A 799 27.55 19.85 3.37
C ASN A 799 27.60 18.32 3.30
N GLY A 800 28.76 17.76 2.96
CA GLY A 800 28.93 16.34 2.74
C GLY A 800 30.10 15.73 3.51
N THR A 801 29.97 14.45 3.83
CA THR A 801 31.12 13.59 4.19
C THR A 801 31.26 12.50 3.14
N ILE A 802 32.42 12.45 2.49
CA ILE A 802 32.79 11.41 1.53
C ILE A 802 33.68 10.41 2.26
N VAL A 803 33.35 9.13 2.19
CA VAL A 803 34.10 8.04 2.83
C VAL A 803 34.62 7.11 1.74
N ILE A 804 35.94 6.98 1.67
CA ILE A 804 36.64 6.09 0.73
C ILE A 804 36.96 4.77 1.45
N PRO A 805 36.33 3.64 1.08
CA PRO A 805 36.54 2.35 1.76
C PRO A 805 37.99 1.84 1.63
N GLY A 806 38.53 1.26 2.69
CA GLY A 806 39.87 0.63 2.69
C GLY A 806 41.05 1.58 2.41
N ALA A 807 40.82 2.89 2.40
CA ALA A 807 41.80 3.89 1.98
C ALA A 807 42.61 4.54 3.11
N ALA A 808 42.51 4.07 4.36
CA ALA A 808 43.23 4.69 5.50
C ALA A 808 44.75 4.80 5.32
N ASN A 809 45.37 3.92 4.51
CA ASN A 809 46.80 3.91 4.20
C ASN A 809 47.11 4.24 2.72
N LYS A 810 46.11 4.70 1.93
CA LYS A 810 46.29 5.07 0.52
C LYS A 810 46.65 6.56 0.38
N THR A 811 47.24 6.92 -0.75
CA THR A 811 47.34 8.34 -1.15
C THR A 811 46.00 8.77 -1.72
N VAL A 812 45.39 9.82 -1.14
CA VAL A 812 44.08 10.32 -1.57
C VAL A 812 44.24 11.70 -2.20
N ALA A 813 43.84 11.82 -3.46
CA ALA A 813 43.78 13.07 -4.19
C ALA A 813 42.32 13.52 -4.35
N VAL A 814 42.04 14.81 -4.14
CA VAL A 814 40.74 15.44 -4.42
C VAL A 814 40.93 16.56 -5.42
N ASN A 815 40.16 16.53 -6.51
CA ASN A 815 40.28 17.43 -7.66
C ASN A 815 41.72 17.50 -8.23
N GLY A 816 42.46 16.38 -8.16
CA GLY A 816 43.84 16.26 -8.62
C GLY A 816 44.91 16.78 -7.64
N VAL A 817 44.54 17.09 -6.39
CA VAL A 817 45.45 17.57 -5.35
C VAL A 817 45.47 16.58 -4.18
N ASP A 818 46.66 16.10 -3.80
CA ASP A 818 46.84 15.21 -2.66
C ASP A 818 46.40 15.87 -1.35
N VAL A 819 45.55 15.19 -0.58
CA VAL A 819 45.12 15.62 0.74
C VAL A 819 45.74 14.69 1.79
N HIS A 820 46.54 15.26 2.69
CA HIS A 820 47.24 14.53 3.75
C HIS A 820 46.82 14.99 5.15
N ILE A 821 46.98 14.10 6.14
CA ILE A 821 46.62 14.38 7.53
C ILE A 821 47.64 15.34 8.17
N SER A 822 47.16 16.54 8.50
CA SER A 822 47.73 17.52 9.44
C SER A 822 49.00 18.30 9.02
N GLY A 823 48.98 19.60 9.33
CA GLY A 823 50.17 20.48 9.34
C GLY A 823 50.26 21.49 8.20
N ASN A 824 49.50 22.59 8.26
CA ASN A 824 49.58 23.76 7.36
C ASN A 824 49.38 23.52 5.84
N ALA A 825 49.05 22.31 5.39
CA ALA A 825 48.66 22.06 4.00
C ALA A 825 47.38 22.86 3.64
N THR A 826 47.40 23.56 2.51
CA THR A 826 46.24 24.31 2.02
C THR A 826 45.26 23.32 1.38
N LEU A 827 44.12 23.06 2.03
CA LEU A 827 43.09 22.20 1.48
C LEU A 827 42.49 22.82 0.19
N PRO A 828 42.16 22.00 -0.83
CA PRO A 828 41.40 22.44 -1.99
C PRO A 828 40.09 23.16 -1.64
N GLU A 829 39.64 24.05 -2.54
CA GLU A 829 38.38 24.79 -2.36
C GLU A 829 37.19 23.83 -2.13
N GLY A 830 36.36 24.16 -1.15
CA GLY A 830 35.21 23.35 -0.75
C GLY A 830 35.54 22.17 0.18
N ILE A 831 36.82 21.89 0.49
CA ILE A 831 37.20 20.86 1.48
C ILE A 831 37.45 21.52 2.84
N THR A 832 36.79 21.02 3.87
CA THR A 832 36.90 21.52 5.25
C THR A 832 37.76 20.64 6.15
N TRP A 833 37.84 19.34 5.86
CA TRP A 833 38.67 18.40 6.59
C TRP A 833 38.94 17.15 5.74
N ALA A 834 40.08 16.50 5.96
CA ALA A 834 40.44 15.24 5.31
C ALA A 834 41.31 14.39 6.23
N GLY A 835 41.07 13.08 6.28
CA GLY A 835 41.95 12.14 7.00
C GLY A 835 41.42 10.72 7.13
N ALA A 836 42.31 9.82 7.56
CA ALA A 836 41.99 8.43 7.87
C ALA A 836 41.18 8.32 9.17
N GLU A 837 40.16 7.48 9.18
CA GLU A 837 39.35 7.16 10.36
C GLU A 837 38.95 5.68 10.31
N GLY A 838 39.58 4.86 11.15
CA GLY A 838 39.47 3.40 11.07
C GLY A 838 40.26 2.84 9.90
N ASP A 839 39.59 2.04 9.06
CA ASP A 839 40.10 1.47 7.80
C ASP A 839 39.83 2.35 6.57
N ALA A 840 38.93 3.33 6.70
CA ALA A 840 38.54 4.24 5.64
C ALA A 840 39.33 5.56 5.66
N TYR A 841 39.34 6.25 4.52
CA TYR A 841 39.70 7.67 4.45
C TYR A 841 38.42 8.51 4.35
N ARG A 842 38.41 9.71 4.93
CA ARG A 842 37.24 10.59 4.95
C ARG A 842 37.59 11.99 4.48
N VAL A 843 36.66 12.64 3.79
CA VAL A 843 36.77 14.02 3.30
C VAL A 843 35.47 14.75 3.57
N ASN A 844 35.51 15.83 4.37
CA ASN A 844 34.35 16.69 4.62
C ASN A 844 34.36 17.86 3.63
N VAL A 845 33.23 18.08 2.97
CA VAL A 845 33.05 19.09 1.93
C VAL A 845 31.89 20.04 2.24
N THR A 846 32.03 21.29 1.83
CA THR A 846 30.95 22.28 1.73
C THR A 846 30.65 22.44 0.24
N SER A 847 29.45 22.08 -0.23
CA SER A 847 29.19 22.07 -1.68
C SER A 847 28.76 23.46 -2.19
N GLY A 848 29.55 24.00 -3.12
CA GLY A 848 29.04 24.80 -4.22
C GLY A 848 28.43 23.90 -5.30
N THR A 849 28.04 24.45 -6.46
CA THR A 849 27.55 23.67 -7.62
C THR A 849 28.67 22.89 -8.36
N SER A 850 29.80 22.67 -7.70
CA SER A 850 31.01 22.08 -8.27
C SER A 850 31.07 20.57 -8.06
N ILE A 851 31.80 19.90 -8.95
CA ILE A 851 32.02 18.46 -8.90
C ILE A 851 33.25 18.17 -8.04
N PHE A 852 33.15 17.20 -7.13
CA PHE A 852 34.31 16.61 -6.47
C PHE A 852 34.69 15.31 -7.18
N THR A 853 35.96 15.19 -7.58
CA THR A 853 36.57 13.95 -8.08
C THR A 853 37.64 13.50 -7.10
N ILE A 854 37.55 12.27 -6.60
CA ILE A 854 38.44 11.70 -5.61
C ILE A 854 39.11 10.49 -6.24
N SER A 855 40.41 10.30 -6.01
CA SER A 855 41.12 9.07 -6.37
C SER A 855 41.96 8.61 -5.18
N ALA A 856 41.96 7.32 -4.90
CA ALA A 856 42.74 6.71 -3.83
C ALA A 856 43.59 5.54 -4.34
N SER A 857 44.92 5.70 -4.30
CA SER A 857 45.93 4.72 -4.75
C SER A 857 46.82 4.25 -3.61
#